data_AF-A0A8D0R8M2-F1
#
_entry.id   AF-A0A8D0R8M2-F1
#
_cell.length_a   1.000
_cell.length_b   1.000
_cell.length_c   1.000
_cell.angle_alpha   90.00
_cell.angle_beta   90.00
_cell.angle_gamma   90.00
#
_symmetry.space_group_name_H-M   'P 1'
#
loop_
_entity.id
_entity.type
_entity.pdbx_description
1 polymer ?
#
loop_
_entity_poly.entity_id
_entity_poly.type
_entity_poly.pdbx_seq_one_letter_code
_entity_poly.pdbx_strand_id
1 'polypeptide(L)'
;MDHGCHRQHHTLGPAAGHPAAQQSGRASCQLLFEGPGGDRDTFQRFRKRQLPGPQGRGSETTSANPVRGGRRRRKETRTGAEGARARAGARPERAQRPRAPTMLAAPSRARSPQAPWLLSASRILCLCLAVVLGWAGLLQGHPQCLDYGPPFQPLLPLEFCSDYDNFGCCDQRKDRRIAARYWDIMEYFDLKGHELCGGYIKDILCQECSPYAAHLYDAENPRTPLRNLPGLCSDYCSAFHSNCHSAISLLTSDRRLQQSHQKDGARFCHLLNLPDQDYCFPNVLRSNHLTGKLGVVAEDPRGCLQLCLAEVANGLRNPVSMVHAGDGTHRLFVAEQVGVVWVFLPDGSRLEQPFLDLKSIVLSSPWIGDERGFLGLAFHPQFRRNRKFYIYYSCLGKKRAEKIRISEMKVSRADPNKADPKSERVILEIEEPASNHNGGQLLFGLDGYMYIFTGDGGQAGDPFGKFGNAQNKSSLLGKVLRIDVNGAGSGGQRYRVPRDNPFVSEPGAHPAIYAYGIRNMWRCAVDRGDPVTRKGRGRMFCGDVGQNRFEEIDIIVKGGNYGWRAKEGFECYDKTLCHNSSLDDILPIYAYGHAVGKSVTGGHVYRGCESPNLNGLYIFGDFMSGRLMALQEDRRTKKWKKRDICLSNTESCAFPGLISTYSKFIISFAEDEAGELYFLATSYPSAYAARGSIYKFVDPSRRAPPGKCTYKPVPVKIKSKRIPFRPLAKTVLDLLKEQAEEAARKSSNATVTSRPDRASSRKGPSKKPASPTSSRKPFPRPGAKKRVWSPGPQGRRKQSPKTPPGRGAQRQRAGRSLPLMLPSRWWVRG
;
A
#
# COMPACT_ATOMS: atom_id res chain seq x y z
N MET A 1 -36.78 12.91 53.10
CA MET A 1 -37.02 14.03 52.18
C MET A 1 -37.03 13.49 50.75
N ASP A 2 -38.13 12.80 50.43
CA ASP A 2 -39.13 13.21 49.43
C ASP A 2 -38.62 13.33 47.97
N HIS A 3 -39.02 12.39 47.09
CA HIS A 3 -40.27 12.33 46.29
C HIS A 3 -40.21 13.22 45.02
N GLY A 4 -40.69 12.82 43.83
CA GLY A 4 -41.27 11.55 43.31
C GLY A 4 -40.72 11.22 41.91
N CYS A 5 -40.93 10.04 41.28
CA CYS A 5 -42.19 9.35 40.90
C CYS A 5 -43.00 10.15 39.84
N HIS A 6 -43.54 9.61 38.74
CA HIS A 6 -43.88 8.25 38.26
C HIS A 6 -43.33 7.99 36.81
N ARG A 7 -43.07 6.77 36.26
CA ARG A 7 -43.93 5.57 35.97
C ARG A 7 -45.08 5.86 35.00
N GLN A 8 -45.57 5.00 34.09
CA GLN A 8 -45.27 3.64 33.55
C GLN A 8 -45.90 3.58 32.10
N HIS A 9 -45.86 2.57 31.22
CA HIS A 9 -45.96 1.09 31.28
C HIS A 9 -45.15 0.44 30.12
N HIS A 10 -44.49 -0.73 30.27
CA HIS A 10 -44.97 -2.12 30.01
C HIS A 10 -45.57 -2.33 28.60
N THR A 11 -45.22 -3.36 27.80
CA THR A 11 -45.06 -4.79 28.15
C THR A 11 -44.04 -5.62 27.31
N LEU A 12 -43.39 -6.60 27.98
CA LEU A 12 -43.16 -8.03 27.63
C LEU A 12 -42.60 -8.50 26.25
N GLY A 13 -41.66 -9.47 26.31
CA GLY A 13 -41.37 -10.50 25.28
C GLY A 13 -41.87 -11.90 25.74
N PRO A 14 -41.23 -13.05 25.41
CA PRO A 14 -40.00 -13.26 24.61
C PRO A 14 -39.98 -14.51 23.65
N ALA A 15 -38.86 -14.66 22.92
CA ALA A 15 -38.19 -15.92 22.52
C ALA A 15 -38.70 -16.86 21.38
N ALA A 16 -37.73 -17.63 20.85
CA ALA A 16 -37.78 -18.85 20.01
C ALA A 16 -38.13 -18.75 18.50
N GLY A 17 -37.37 -19.51 17.66
CA GLY A 17 -37.67 -19.74 16.24
C GLY A 17 -36.45 -19.95 15.32
N HIS A 18 -36.03 -21.20 15.10
CA HIS A 18 -35.06 -21.58 14.05
C HIS A 18 -35.79 -22.06 12.77
N PRO A 19 -35.11 -22.10 11.62
CA PRO A 19 -34.86 -23.40 11.00
C PRO A 19 -33.40 -23.62 10.52
N ALA A 20 -33.12 -24.86 10.08
CA ALA A 20 -31.90 -25.31 9.39
C ALA A 20 -32.10 -25.27 7.84
N ALA A 21 -31.18 -25.63 6.94
CA ALA A 21 -29.89 -26.36 7.00
C ALA A 21 -28.92 -25.76 5.93
N GLN A 22 -27.76 -26.31 5.53
CA GLN A 22 -27.13 -27.63 5.70
C GLN A 22 -25.59 -27.52 5.62
N GLN A 23 -24.85 -28.57 6.01
CA GLN A 23 -23.38 -28.52 6.23
C GLN A 23 -22.55 -28.95 5.01
N SER A 24 -21.35 -28.37 4.87
CA SER A 24 -20.16 -29.05 4.32
C SER A 24 -18.89 -28.58 5.06
N GLY A 25 -17.82 -29.37 5.00
CA GLY A 25 -16.77 -29.40 6.05
C GLY A 25 -15.91 -28.14 6.21
N ARG A 26 -15.69 -27.72 7.46
CA ARG A 26 -14.58 -26.84 7.86
C ARG A 26 -13.43 -27.67 8.43
N ALA A 27 -12.24 -27.51 7.86
CA ALA A 27 -10.98 -27.89 8.52
C ALA A 27 -10.40 -26.67 9.24
N SER A 28 -10.33 -26.72 10.58
CA SER A 28 -9.68 -25.67 11.37
C SER A 28 -8.18 -25.96 11.52
N CYS A 29 -7.34 -25.27 10.77
CA CYS A 29 -5.91 -25.23 11.04
C CYS A 29 -5.59 -24.21 12.12
N GLN A 30 -5.66 -24.62 13.39
CA GLN A 30 -4.95 -23.92 14.47
C GLN A 30 -3.44 -24.20 14.30
N LEU A 31 -2.66 -23.16 14.05
CA LEU A 31 -1.22 -23.19 14.31
C LEU A 31 -1.00 -22.77 15.76
N LEU A 32 -0.43 -23.67 16.54
CA LEU A 32 -0.11 -23.46 17.95
C LEU A 32 1.22 -22.73 18.06
N PHE A 33 1.26 -21.67 18.86
CA PHE A 33 2.45 -21.31 19.62
C PHE A 33 2.24 -21.87 21.03
N GLU A 34 3.06 -22.84 21.43
CA GLU A 34 2.80 -23.67 22.61
C GLU A 34 3.37 -23.07 23.90
N GLY A 35 2.66 -23.30 25.01
CA GLY A 35 3.17 -23.06 26.37
C GLY A 35 3.97 -24.26 26.89
N PRO A 36 4.82 -24.07 27.92
CA PRO A 36 5.74 -25.10 28.40
C PRO A 36 5.05 -26.19 29.22
N GLY A 37 5.63 -27.40 29.21
CA GLY A 37 5.23 -28.50 30.08
C GLY A 37 5.95 -28.50 31.44
N GLY A 38 5.23 -28.87 32.48
CA GLY A 38 5.73 -29.15 33.84
C GLY A 38 4.61 -29.88 34.61
N ASP A 39 4.92 -30.98 35.30
CA ASP A 39 3.94 -31.99 35.71
C ASP A 39 3.74 -32.09 37.23
N ARG A 40 2.50 -32.44 37.63
CA ARG A 40 2.01 -32.96 38.94
C ARG A 40 1.96 -32.08 40.22
N ASP A 41 0.75 -32.11 40.80
CA ASP A 41 0.38 -32.30 42.23
C ASP A 41 0.86 -31.27 43.30
N THR A 42 0.10 -30.92 44.35
CA THR A 42 -1.07 -31.59 44.97
C THR A 42 -2.11 -30.61 45.57
N PHE A 43 -3.29 -31.16 45.89
CA PHE A 43 -4.56 -30.62 46.42
C PHE A 43 -4.61 -29.56 47.59
N GLN A 44 -5.57 -28.62 47.45
CA GLN A 44 -6.68 -28.26 48.39
C GLN A 44 -6.59 -27.26 49.59
N ARG A 45 -7.57 -26.32 49.58
CA ARG A 45 -8.59 -25.96 50.63
C ARG A 45 -8.40 -24.81 51.68
N PHE A 46 -9.26 -23.80 51.50
CA PHE A 46 -10.22 -23.16 52.46
C PHE A 46 -9.87 -22.03 53.46
N ARG A 47 -10.87 -21.13 53.60
CA ARG A 47 -11.16 -20.07 54.64
C ARG A 47 -10.18 -18.87 54.67
N LYS A 48 -10.55 -17.57 54.68
CA LYS A 48 -11.80 -16.76 54.83
C LYS A 48 -12.17 -16.32 56.27
N ARG A 49 -12.21 -14.98 56.48
CA ARG A 49 -12.49 -14.18 57.73
C ARG A 49 -11.27 -14.07 58.69
N GLN A 50 -11.10 -13.03 59.53
CA GLN A 50 -11.93 -11.84 59.86
C GLN A 50 -11.07 -10.61 60.31
N LEU A 51 -11.67 -9.40 60.38
CA LEU A 51 -11.12 -8.17 61.00
C LEU A 51 -11.53 -8.09 62.50
N PRO A 52 -10.82 -7.32 63.37
CA PRO A 52 -11.16 -5.90 63.61
C PRO A 52 -9.96 -4.95 63.95
N GLY A 53 -10.23 -3.64 64.06
CA GLY A 53 -9.41 -2.61 64.76
C GLY A 53 -10.00 -2.27 66.14
N PRO A 54 -10.00 -1.01 66.67
CA PRO A 54 -9.52 0.27 66.12
C PRO A 54 -8.83 1.20 67.20
N GLN A 55 -9.03 2.54 67.10
CA GLN A 55 -8.63 3.69 67.98
C GLN A 55 -7.35 4.45 67.54
N GLY A 56 -7.19 5.78 67.72
CA GLY A 56 -8.02 6.81 68.40
C GLY A 56 -8.07 8.19 67.66
N ARG A 57 -8.46 9.30 68.33
CA ARG A 57 -8.79 10.64 67.73
C ARG A 57 -8.00 11.82 68.35
N GLY A 58 -8.01 12.98 67.66
CA GLY A 58 -7.72 14.31 68.23
C GLY A 58 -8.11 15.49 67.30
N SER A 59 -8.64 16.59 67.85
CA SER A 59 -8.97 17.90 67.21
C SER A 59 -8.08 19.01 67.86
N GLU A 60 -8.07 20.32 67.53
CA GLU A 60 -9.15 21.26 67.16
C GLU A 60 -8.62 22.60 66.54
N THR A 61 -9.38 23.71 66.53
CA THR A 61 -9.25 24.80 65.53
C THR A 61 -9.11 26.25 66.07
N THR A 62 -8.46 27.16 65.30
CA THR A 62 -8.56 28.66 65.27
C THR A 62 -7.45 29.23 64.33
N SER A 63 -7.31 30.53 63.99
CA SER A 63 -8.24 31.58 63.46
C SER A 63 -7.44 32.85 63.02
N ALA A 64 -8.12 33.85 62.43
CA ALA A 64 -7.76 35.28 62.25
C ALA A 64 -6.87 35.76 61.06
N ASN A 65 -6.94 37.09 60.81
CA ASN A 65 -6.58 37.90 59.62
C ASN A 65 -6.56 39.42 60.07
N PRO A 66 -6.51 40.49 59.22
CA PRO A 66 -5.63 40.96 58.13
C PRO A 66 -4.97 42.36 58.44
N VAL A 67 -4.33 43.06 57.47
CA VAL A 67 -4.21 44.57 57.43
C VAL A 67 -3.86 45.15 56.01
N ARG A 68 -3.82 46.49 55.81
CA ARG A 68 -3.90 47.23 54.51
C ARG A 68 -2.75 48.23 54.18
N GLY A 69 -2.58 48.60 52.89
CA GLY A 69 -2.05 49.90 52.39
C GLY A 69 -0.95 49.80 51.30
N GLY A 70 -0.75 50.72 50.32
CA GLY A 70 -1.40 52.01 49.96
C GLY A 70 -0.98 52.56 48.56
N ARG A 71 -1.58 53.67 48.09
CA ARG A 71 -1.58 54.20 46.68
C ARG A 71 -0.38 55.09 46.25
N ARG A 72 -0.04 55.11 44.93
CA ARG A 72 0.00 56.27 43.96
C ARG A 72 0.66 55.82 42.61
N ARG A 73 0.37 56.21 41.35
CA ARG A 73 -0.28 57.31 40.56
C ARG A 73 0.72 58.14 39.71
N ARG A 74 0.69 58.02 38.36
CA ARG A 74 1.07 59.05 37.35
C ARG A 74 0.23 58.88 36.06
N LYS A 75 0.21 59.86 35.14
CA LYS A 75 -0.88 60.08 34.14
C LYS A 75 -0.41 60.92 32.92
N GLU A 76 -1.30 61.15 31.92
CA GLU A 76 -1.17 61.93 30.64
C GLU A 76 -0.30 61.28 29.54
N THR A 77 -0.70 60.97 28.28
CA THR A 77 -1.93 61.00 27.43
C THR A 77 -2.34 62.30 26.67
N ARG A 78 -2.29 62.26 25.31
CA ARG A 78 -2.93 63.20 24.33
C ARG A 78 -3.10 62.55 22.92
N THR A 79 -4.32 62.47 22.36
CA THR A 79 -4.90 63.18 21.16
C THR A 79 -4.34 62.82 19.77
N GLY A 80 -5.11 62.69 18.67
CA GLY A 80 -6.57 62.85 18.38
C GLY A 80 -7.06 61.83 17.31
N ALA A 81 -8.36 61.62 17.04
CA ALA A 81 -9.29 62.44 16.24
C ALA A 81 -8.89 62.54 14.74
N GLU A 82 -9.76 62.43 13.72
CA GLU A 82 -11.24 62.38 13.66
C GLU A 82 -11.72 61.72 12.33
N GLY A 83 -13.03 61.50 12.13
CA GLY A 83 -13.61 61.16 10.81
C GLY A 83 -14.73 60.11 10.82
N ALA A 84 -16.00 60.54 10.77
CA ALA A 84 -17.17 59.66 10.81
C ALA A 84 -18.22 59.98 9.74
N ARG A 85 -19.00 58.97 9.32
CA ARG A 85 -20.41 59.15 8.89
C ARG A 85 -21.19 57.83 8.97
N ALA A 86 -22.49 57.95 9.26
CA ALA A 86 -23.41 56.83 9.43
C ALA A 86 -24.86 57.22 9.05
N ARG A 87 -25.66 56.22 8.68
CA ARG A 87 -27.14 56.10 8.73
C ARG A 87 -27.46 54.65 8.29
N ALA A 88 -28.19 53.78 8.99
CA ALA A 88 -29.30 53.88 9.95
C ALA A 88 -30.70 54.04 9.31
N GLY A 89 -31.55 53.04 9.53
CA GLY A 89 -32.96 52.91 9.15
C GLY A 89 -33.46 51.51 9.50
N ALA A 90 -34.68 51.34 10.04
CA ALA A 90 -35.09 50.05 10.64
C ALA A 90 -36.60 49.82 10.76
N ARG A 91 -37.02 48.55 10.53
CA ARG A 91 -38.23 47.85 11.07
C ARG A 91 -39.63 48.39 10.66
N PRO A 92 -40.75 47.67 10.92
CA PRO A 92 -40.97 46.21 11.11
C PRO A 92 -42.23 45.65 10.37
N GLU A 93 -42.66 44.42 10.69
CA GLU A 93 -44.05 43.88 10.60
C GLU A 93 -44.67 43.59 9.19
N ARG A 94 -45.66 42.67 8.99
CA ARG A 94 -46.14 41.44 9.68
C ARG A 94 -47.08 40.63 8.75
N ALA A 95 -47.37 39.36 9.12
CA ALA A 95 -48.63 38.62 8.92
C ALA A 95 -48.96 37.80 7.63
N GLN A 96 -49.20 36.49 7.87
CA GLN A 96 -50.33 35.64 7.41
C GLN A 96 -50.35 34.83 6.07
N ARG A 97 -51.02 33.67 6.17
CA ARG A 97 -51.40 32.66 5.15
C ARG A 97 -52.92 32.81 4.83
N PRO A 98 -53.49 32.25 3.73
CA PRO A 98 -54.08 30.90 3.82
C PRO A 98 -54.22 30.05 2.52
N ARG A 99 -54.10 28.72 2.71
CA ARG A 99 -54.91 27.59 2.15
C ARG A 99 -55.04 27.34 0.62
N ALA A 100 -55.29 26.07 0.32
CA ALA A 100 -55.70 25.52 -0.98
C ALA A 100 -57.15 24.97 -0.89
N PRO A 101 -57.70 24.44 -2.00
CA PRO A 101 -58.63 23.31 -1.91
C PRO A 101 -58.21 22.09 -2.77
N THR A 102 -58.96 21.01 -2.62
CA THR A 102 -58.75 19.65 -3.19
C THR A 102 -60.08 19.19 -3.83
N MET A 103 -60.08 18.21 -4.77
CA MET A 103 -60.99 17.02 -4.79
C MET A 103 -61.23 16.36 -6.17
N LEU A 104 -61.42 15.03 -6.15
CA LEU A 104 -62.26 14.18 -7.06
C LEU A 104 -61.91 14.13 -8.59
N ALA A 105 -62.30 13.13 -9.39
CA ALA A 105 -62.65 11.71 -9.16
C ALA A 105 -62.59 10.94 -10.50
N ALA A 106 -62.70 9.60 -10.48
CA ALA A 106 -62.73 8.74 -11.67
C ALA A 106 -64.09 8.01 -11.84
N PRO A 107 -64.41 7.53 -13.06
CA PRO A 107 -65.34 6.41 -13.23
C PRO A 107 -64.72 5.21 -14.00
N SER A 108 -65.40 4.07 -13.92
CA SER A 108 -65.16 2.86 -14.74
C SER A 108 -66.14 2.85 -15.95
N ARG A 109 -66.29 1.86 -16.86
CA ARG A 109 -66.21 0.37 -16.75
C ARG A 109 -66.46 -0.25 -18.15
N ALA A 110 -65.78 -1.32 -18.58
CA ALA A 110 -66.22 -2.27 -19.65
C ALA A 110 -65.23 -3.46 -19.82
N ARG A 111 -65.60 -4.51 -20.58
CA ARG A 111 -64.77 -5.71 -20.86
C ARG A 111 -64.96 -6.29 -22.27
N SER A 112 -63.83 -6.69 -22.90
CA SER A 112 -63.64 -7.90 -23.75
C SER A 112 -64.44 -8.08 -25.07
N PRO A 113 -64.08 -9.04 -25.95
CA PRO A 113 -62.76 -9.65 -26.25
C PRO A 113 -62.40 -9.68 -27.77
N GLN A 114 -61.11 -9.88 -28.11
CA GLN A 114 -60.67 -10.78 -29.19
C GLN A 114 -59.16 -11.10 -29.15
N ALA A 115 -58.66 -11.90 -30.10
CA ALA A 115 -57.51 -12.79 -29.93
C ALA A 115 -56.10 -12.17 -30.24
N PRO A 116 -54.99 -12.81 -29.81
CA PRO A 116 -53.62 -12.27 -29.91
C PRO A 116 -52.86 -12.78 -31.16
N TRP A 117 -51.52 -12.91 -31.06
CA TRP A 117 -50.53 -13.34 -32.08
C TRP A 117 -50.00 -12.24 -33.03
N LEU A 118 -48.99 -11.48 -32.56
CA LEU A 118 -47.87 -10.96 -33.38
C LEU A 118 -46.74 -10.22 -32.60
N LEU A 119 -46.74 -10.24 -31.25
CA LEU A 119 -45.89 -9.35 -30.41
C LEU A 119 -44.67 -9.99 -29.72
N SER A 120 -44.32 -11.25 -30.03
CA SER A 120 -43.18 -11.95 -29.39
C SER A 120 -41.82 -11.52 -29.95
N ALA A 121 -41.66 -11.49 -31.28
CA ALA A 121 -40.37 -11.25 -31.94
C ALA A 121 -39.76 -9.87 -31.61
N SER A 122 -40.55 -8.80 -31.73
CA SER A 122 -40.08 -7.43 -31.48
C SER A 122 -39.63 -7.21 -30.01
N ARG A 123 -40.32 -7.82 -29.03
CA ARG A 123 -39.92 -7.72 -27.63
C ARG A 123 -38.62 -8.45 -27.32
N ILE A 124 -38.38 -9.61 -27.93
CA ILE A 124 -37.11 -10.34 -27.78
C ILE A 124 -35.98 -9.56 -28.44
N LEU A 125 -36.18 -9.01 -29.64
CA LEU A 125 -35.15 -8.21 -30.32
C LEU A 125 -34.80 -6.94 -29.53
N CYS A 126 -35.79 -6.22 -28.98
CA CYS A 126 -35.55 -5.07 -28.13
C CYS A 126 -34.89 -5.42 -26.78
N LEU A 127 -35.21 -6.57 -26.18
CA LEU A 127 -34.51 -7.07 -24.99
C LEU A 127 -33.07 -7.47 -25.30
N CYS A 128 -32.80 -8.09 -26.45
CA CYS A 128 -31.44 -8.38 -26.90
C CYS A 128 -30.65 -7.11 -27.20
N LEU A 129 -31.25 -6.09 -27.85
CA LEU A 129 -30.60 -4.78 -28.00
C LEU A 129 -30.34 -4.10 -26.66
N ALA A 130 -31.31 -4.12 -25.73
CA ALA A 130 -31.14 -3.53 -24.39
C ALA A 130 -30.06 -4.25 -23.57
N VAL A 131 -29.88 -5.58 -23.75
CA VAL A 131 -28.79 -6.33 -23.12
C VAL A 131 -27.45 -6.04 -23.82
N VAL A 132 -27.38 -5.96 -25.15
CA VAL A 132 -26.13 -5.62 -25.86
C VAL A 132 -25.69 -4.18 -25.56
N LEU A 133 -26.62 -3.22 -25.54
CA LEU A 133 -26.35 -1.83 -25.14
C LEU A 133 -26.06 -1.72 -23.63
N GLY A 134 -26.70 -2.54 -22.78
CA GLY A 134 -26.39 -2.65 -21.36
C GLY A 134 -25.04 -3.32 -21.05
N TRP A 135 -24.43 -4.00 -22.04
CA TRP A 135 -23.07 -4.55 -21.97
C TRP A 135 -22.02 -3.64 -22.63
N ALA A 136 -22.45 -2.59 -23.34
CA ALA A 136 -21.68 -1.36 -23.46
C ALA A 136 -21.83 -0.53 -22.17
N GLY A 137 -21.46 -1.12 -21.03
CA GLY A 137 -21.37 -0.40 -19.76
C GLY A 137 -20.46 0.80 -19.95
N LEU A 138 -20.91 2.00 -19.57
CA LEU A 138 -20.18 3.24 -19.84
C LEU A 138 -18.77 3.12 -19.28
N LEU A 139 -17.78 3.05 -20.18
CA LEU A 139 -16.41 3.37 -19.87
C LEU A 139 -16.40 4.84 -19.47
N GLN A 140 -16.57 5.11 -18.17
CA GLN A 140 -16.40 6.44 -17.62
C GLN A 140 -15.05 6.94 -18.12
N GLY A 141 -15.02 8.03 -18.89
CA GLY A 141 -13.78 8.62 -19.37
C GLY A 141 -12.95 8.95 -18.15
N HIS A 142 -11.81 8.28 -17.98
CA HIS A 142 -10.95 8.57 -16.84
C HIS A 142 -10.25 9.90 -17.14
N PRO A 143 -10.24 10.88 -16.22
CA PRO A 143 -9.66 12.19 -16.49
C PRO A 143 -8.17 12.03 -16.85
N GLN A 144 -7.82 12.36 -18.09
CA GLN A 144 -6.56 12.03 -18.71
C GLN A 144 -6.16 13.11 -19.74
N CYS A 145 -4.87 13.41 -19.79
CA CYS A 145 -4.25 14.39 -20.67
C CYS A 145 -3.79 13.79 -22.00
N LEU A 146 -3.49 14.64 -22.99
CA LEU A 146 -2.97 14.21 -24.31
C LEU A 146 -1.59 13.53 -24.27
N ASP A 147 -0.84 13.64 -23.16
CA ASP A 147 0.40 12.87 -22.93
C ASP A 147 0.13 11.52 -22.23
N TYR A 148 -1.13 11.09 -22.20
CA TYR A 148 -1.68 9.94 -21.46
C TYR A 148 -1.49 9.99 -19.93
N GLY A 149 -0.94 11.06 -19.37
CA GLY A 149 -0.84 11.27 -17.93
C GLY A 149 -2.16 11.72 -17.30
N PRO A 150 -2.29 11.66 -15.97
CA PRO A 150 -3.42 12.25 -15.27
C PRO A 150 -3.25 13.78 -15.16
N PRO A 151 -4.35 14.54 -15.19
CA PRO A 151 -4.37 15.97 -14.87
C PRO A 151 -3.87 16.27 -13.45
N PHE A 152 -3.55 17.53 -13.23
CA PHE A 152 -2.84 18.04 -12.06
C PHE A 152 -3.22 19.50 -11.78
N GLN A 153 -3.02 19.94 -10.54
CA GLN A 153 -3.03 21.38 -10.23
C GLN A 153 -1.69 21.99 -10.66
N PRO A 154 -1.66 23.07 -11.47
CA PRO A 154 -0.44 23.79 -11.81
C PRO A 154 0.23 24.42 -10.57
N LEU A 155 1.54 24.69 -10.68
CA LEU A 155 2.34 25.21 -9.56
C LEU A 155 2.26 26.74 -9.38
N LEU A 156 1.82 27.43 -10.44
CA LEU A 156 1.67 28.87 -10.56
C LEU A 156 0.42 29.11 -11.43
N PRO A 157 -0.32 30.20 -11.22
CA PRO A 157 -1.52 30.50 -11.99
C PRO A 157 -1.33 30.43 -13.50
N LEU A 158 -2.30 29.85 -14.21
CA LEU A 158 -2.43 29.96 -15.66
C LEU A 158 -2.92 31.37 -16.02
N GLU A 159 -2.21 32.03 -16.94
CA GLU A 159 -2.43 33.42 -17.34
C GLU A 159 -3.49 33.50 -18.45
N PHE A 160 -3.55 32.50 -19.32
CA PHE A 160 -4.44 32.48 -20.48
C PHE A 160 -5.63 31.53 -20.29
N CYS A 161 -5.39 30.23 -20.09
CA CYS A 161 -6.41 29.19 -19.91
C CYS A 161 -6.85 29.05 -18.44
N SER A 162 -7.22 30.17 -17.81
CA SER A 162 -7.51 30.32 -16.38
C SER A 162 -8.56 29.34 -15.81
N ASP A 163 -9.52 28.87 -16.62
CA ASP A 163 -10.56 27.94 -16.17
C ASP A 163 -10.02 26.58 -15.73
N TYR A 164 -8.78 26.25 -16.13
CA TYR A 164 -8.08 25.01 -15.81
C TYR A 164 -7.04 25.17 -14.67
N ASP A 165 -6.97 26.35 -14.04
CA ASP A 165 -5.95 26.68 -13.04
C ASP A 165 -6.11 25.91 -11.71
N ASN A 166 -7.34 25.49 -11.38
CA ASN A 166 -7.56 24.64 -10.22
C ASN A 166 -7.09 23.19 -10.48
N PHE A 167 -7.35 22.66 -11.68
CA PHE A 167 -6.96 21.31 -12.07
C PHE A 167 -7.10 21.09 -13.58
N GLY A 168 -6.05 20.62 -14.25
CA GLY A 168 -6.07 20.41 -15.70
C GLY A 168 -4.79 19.78 -16.25
N CYS A 169 -4.54 19.99 -17.54
CA CYS A 169 -3.46 19.38 -18.32
C CYS A 169 -2.39 20.38 -18.80
N CYS A 170 -2.34 21.57 -18.19
CA CYS A 170 -1.41 22.65 -18.55
C CYS A 170 -0.53 23.07 -17.37
N ASP A 171 0.73 23.39 -17.69
CA ASP A 171 1.60 24.26 -16.89
C ASP A 171 1.73 25.62 -17.60
N GLN A 172 2.39 26.60 -16.98
CA GLN A 172 2.64 27.90 -17.61
C GLN A 172 3.37 27.82 -18.96
N ARG A 173 4.14 26.74 -19.22
CA ARG A 173 4.84 26.56 -20.51
C ARG A 173 3.88 26.06 -21.59
N LYS A 174 2.86 25.27 -21.26
CA LYS A 174 1.80 24.89 -22.19
C LYS A 174 0.81 26.04 -22.38
N ASP A 175 0.41 26.70 -21.31
CA ASP A 175 -0.47 27.88 -21.30
C ASP A 175 0.07 29.01 -22.21
N ARG A 176 1.33 29.42 -22.03
CA ARG A 176 1.95 30.44 -22.89
C ARG A 176 2.14 30.02 -24.35
N ARG A 177 2.22 28.72 -24.66
CA ARG A 177 2.23 28.23 -26.06
C ARG A 177 0.83 28.26 -26.67
N ILE A 178 -0.20 28.00 -25.89
CA ILE A 178 -1.60 28.16 -26.31
C ILE A 178 -1.92 29.64 -26.51
N ALA A 179 -1.47 30.53 -25.61
CA ALA A 179 -1.60 31.97 -25.74
C ALA A 179 -0.90 32.52 -27.00
N ALA A 180 0.33 32.09 -27.29
CA ALA A 180 1.03 32.46 -28.53
C ALA A 180 0.24 32.01 -29.77
N ARG A 181 -0.11 30.72 -29.85
CA ARG A 181 -0.91 30.14 -30.95
C ARG A 181 -2.28 30.81 -31.12
N TYR A 182 -2.86 31.34 -30.04
CA TYR A 182 -4.07 32.17 -30.11
C TYR A 182 -3.78 33.50 -30.82
N TRP A 183 -2.78 34.26 -30.38
CA TRP A 183 -2.44 35.54 -31.01
C TRP A 183 -2.01 35.37 -32.47
N ASP A 184 -1.21 34.34 -32.80
CA ASP A 184 -0.82 33.97 -34.16
C ASP A 184 -2.05 33.75 -35.08
N ILE A 185 -3.17 33.25 -34.55
CA ILE A 185 -4.43 33.06 -35.29
C ILE A 185 -5.23 34.37 -35.35
N MET A 186 -5.23 35.16 -34.27
CA MET A 186 -5.99 36.41 -34.20
C MET A 186 -5.42 37.53 -35.08
N GLU A 187 -4.15 37.48 -35.49
CA GLU A 187 -3.57 38.41 -36.49
C GLU A 187 -4.28 38.35 -37.86
N TYR A 188 -5.01 37.27 -38.16
CA TYR A 188 -5.80 37.13 -39.39
C TYR A 188 -7.22 37.72 -39.32
N PHE A 189 -7.58 38.36 -38.20
CA PHE A 189 -8.93 38.88 -37.95
C PHE A 189 -8.95 40.39 -37.69
N ASP A 190 -10.00 41.06 -38.16
CA ASP A 190 -10.30 42.45 -37.81
C ASP A 190 -10.92 42.56 -36.41
N LEU A 191 -11.12 43.79 -35.92
CA LEU A 191 -11.71 44.04 -34.59
C LEU A 191 -13.06 43.32 -34.39
N LYS A 192 -13.88 43.23 -35.45
CA LYS A 192 -15.16 42.51 -35.41
C LYS A 192 -14.97 40.99 -35.31
N GLY A 193 -13.99 40.43 -36.01
CA GLY A 193 -13.57 39.04 -35.85
C GLY A 193 -13.01 38.74 -34.46
N HIS A 194 -12.31 39.69 -33.82
CA HIS A 194 -11.87 39.54 -32.42
C HIS A 194 -13.07 39.44 -31.47
N GLU A 195 -14.05 40.35 -31.59
CA GLU A 195 -15.27 40.32 -30.75
C GLU A 195 -16.11 39.05 -30.96
N LEU A 196 -16.29 38.61 -32.21
CA LEU A 196 -17.11 37.44 -32.54
C LEU A 196 -16.42 36.10 -32.24
N CYS A 197 -15.10 36.02 -32.36
CA CYS A 197 -14.38 34.74 -32.41
C CYS A 197 -13.25 34.55 -31.40
N GLY A 198 -12.74 35.61 -30.77
CA GLY A 198 -11.69 35.49 -29.76
C GLY A 198 -12.07 34.52 -28.63
N GLY A 199 -13.31 34.58 -28.15
CA GLY A 199 -13.85 33.63 -27.16
C GLY A 199 -13.80 32.17 -27.63
N TYR A 200 -14.39 31.85 -28.78
CA TYR A 200 -14.42 30.49 -29.32
C TYR A 200 -13.03 29.92 -29.63
N ILE A 201 -12.15 30.74 -30.21
CA ILE A 201 -10.78 30.32 -30.57
C ILE A 201 -9.98 30.05 -29.29
N LYS A 202 -10.11 30.90 -28.26
CA LYS A 202 -9.53 30.67 -26.93
C LYS A 202 -10.07 29.38 -26.31
N ASP A 203 -11.39 29.21 -26.22
CA ASP A 203 -12.04 28.03 -25.64
C ASP A 203 -11.52 26.73 -26.27
N ILE A 204 -11.51 26.66 -27.61
CA ILE A 204 -11.10 25.48 -28.38
C ILE A 204 -9.63 25.14 -28.12
N LEU A 205 -8.72 26.13 -28.17
CA LEU A 205 -7.31 25.90 -27.91
C LEU A 205 -7.07 25.51 -26.43
N CYS A 206 -7.79 26.13 -25.49
CA CYS A 206 -7.71 25.78 -24.07
C CYS A 206 -8.27 24.39 -23.73
N GLN A 207 -8.96 23.69 -24.65
CA GLN A 207 -9.30 22.27 -24.43
C GLN A 207 -8.05 21.37 -24.35
N GLU A 208 -6.90 21.82 -24.85
CA GLU A 208 -5.61 21.18 -24.56
C GLU A 208 -5.22 21.19 -23.06
N CYS A 209 -5.83 22.06 -22.26
CA CYS A 209 -5.69 22.13 -20.81
C CYS A 209 -6.79 21.37 -20.05
N SER A 210 -7.80 20.84 -20.74
CA SER A 210 -8.92 20.14 -20.09
C SER A 210 -8.46 18.88 -19.34
N PRO A 211 -8.95 18.61 -18.11
CA PRO A 211 -8.70 17.35 -17.42
C PRO A 211 -9.27 16.13 -18.17
N TYR A 212 -10.08 16.33 -19.20
CA TYR A 212 -10.60 15.30 -20.11
C TYR A 212 -10.06 15.44 -21.53
N ALA A 213 -8.91 16.09 -21.73
CA ALA A 213 -8.34 16.33 -23.06
C ALA A 213 -8.15 15.03 -23.86
N ALA A 214 -7.74 13.92 -23.25
CA ALA A 214 -7.64 12.64 -23.94
C ALA A 214 -8.98 12.19 -24.53
N HIS A 215 -10.08 12.29 -23.78
CA HIS A 215 -11.41 11.94 -24.27
C HIS A 215 -11.91 12.93 -25.33
N LEU A 216 -11.74 14.24 -25.10
CA LEU A 216 -12.13 15.29 -26.04
C LEU A 216 -11.45 15.15 -27.41
N TYR A 217 -10.22 14.65 -27.47
CA TYR A 217 -9.46 14.50 -28.72
C TYR A 217 -9.36 13.03 -29.20
N ASP A 218 -10.17 12.12 -28.67
CA ASP A 218 -10.19 10.66 -29.00
C ASP A 218 -8.82 9.97 -28.86
N ALA A 219 -8.08 10.36 -27.82
CA ALA A 219 -6.74 9.90 -27.48
C ALA A 219 -6.71 9.10 -26.16
N GLU A 220 -7.77 8.35 -25.82
CA GLU A 220 -7.76 7.45 -24.65
C GLU A 220 -6.87 6.19 -24.85
N ASN A 221 -6.40 5.96 -26.08
CA ASN A 221 -5.70 4.75 -26.50
C ASN A 221 -4.49 5.11 -27.40
N PRO A 222 -3.27 4.61 -27.12
CA PRO A 222 -2.09 4.79 -27.99
C PRO A 222 -2.22 4.28 -29.43
N ARG A 223 -3.33 3.64 -29.80
CA ARG A 223 -3.64 3.17 -31.17
C ARG A 223 -4.64 4.04 -31.92
N THR A 224 -5.34 4.96 -31.26
CA THR A 224 -6.28 5.87 -31.93
C THR A 224 -5.53 7.11 -32.41
N PRO A 225 -5.70 7.54 -33.68
CA PRO A 225 -5.14 8.81 -34.14
C PRO A 225 -5.77 9.99 -33.40
N LEU A 226 -4.93 10.84 -32.81
CA LEU A 226 -5.35 12.08 -32.16
C LEU A 226 -6.18 12.95 -33.13
N ARG A 227 -7.38 13.36 -32.72
CA ARG A 227 -8.18 14.35 -33.48
C ARG A 227 -7.46 15.69 -33.51
N ASN A 228 -7.64 16.46 -34.58
CA ASN A 228 -7.10 17.83 -34.64
C ASN A 228 -7.90 18.85 -33.82
N LEU A 229 -9.19 18.59 -33.54
CA LEU A 229 -10.08 19.46 -32.77
C LEU A 229 -10.83 18.68 -31.68
N PRO A 230 -11.14 19.33 -30.54
CA PRO A 230 -11.84 18.72 -29.42
C PRO A 230 -13.29 18.32 -29.76
N GLY A 231 -13.86 17.49 -28.90
CA GLY A 231 -15.28 17.13 -28.89
C GLY A 231 -16.14 18.31 -28.49
N LEU A 232 -16.95 18.84 -29.41
CA LEU A 232 -17.86 19.96 -29.16
C LEU A 232 -19.30 19.45 -29.08
N CYS A 233 -20.07 19.95 -28.11
CA CYS A 233 -21.50 19.68 -28.04
C CYS A 233 -22.23 20.37 -29.21
N SER A 234 -23.31 19.77 -29.70
CA SER A 234 -24.01 20.19 -30.93
C SER A 234 -24.30 21.70 -30.98
N ASP A 235 -24.87 22.26 -29.92
CA ASP A 235 -25.29 23.67 -29.88
C ASP A 235 -24.10 24.63 -29.89
N TYR A 236 -23.08 24.34 -29.06
CA TYR A 236 -21.85 25.13 -29.00
C TYR A 236 -21.08 25.07 -30.33
N CYS A 237 -20.99 23.88 -30.94
CA CYS A 237 -20.38 23.70 -32.24
C CYS A 237 -21.12 24.48 -33.34
N SER A 238 -22.45 24.45 -33.32
CA SER A 238 -23.28 25.17 -34.30
C SER A 238 -23.10 26.68 -34.18
N ALA A 239 -23.00 27.21 -32.96
CA ALA A 239 -22.69 28.61 -32.70
C ALA A 239 -21.26 28.98 -33.12
N PHE A 240 -20.26 28.16 -32.77
CA PHE A 240 -18.87 28.34 -33.21
C PHE A 240 -18.76 28.38 -34.74
N HIS A 241 -19.34 27.41 -35.45
CA HIS A 241 -19.31 27.37 -36.91
C HIS A 241 -20.00 28.60 -37.52
N SER A 242 -21.18 28.97 -37.01
CA SER A 242 -21.95 30.10 -37.55
C SER A 242 -21.19 31.42 -37.44
N ASN A 243 -20.54 31.67 -36.30
CA ASN A 243 -19.79 32.91 -36.06
C ASN A 243 -18.37 32.88 -36.68
N CYS A 244 -17.71 31.72 -36.69
CA CYS A 244 -16.24 31.63 -36.80
C CYS A 244 -15.72 30.57 -37.78
N HIS A 245 -16.53 30.14 -38.76
CA HIS A 245 -16.12 29.12 -39.72
C HIS A 245 -14.76 29.41 -40.40
N SER A 246 -14.46 30.68 -40.73
CA SER A 246 -13.17 31.09 -41.32
C SER A 246 -11.95 30.66 -40.49
N ALA A 247 -12.05 30.69 -39.15
CA ALA A 247 -10.98 30.29 -38.24
C ALA A 247 -10.66 28.78 -38.30
N ILE A 248 -11.58 27.94 -38.76
CA ILE A 248 -11.39 26.48 -38.82
C ILE A 248 -10.19 26.12 -39.71
N SER A 249 -9.94 26.90 -40.77
CA SER A 249 -8.80 26.73 -41.67
C SER A 249 -7.43 26.90 -40.99
N LEU A 250 -7.36 27.77 -39.97
CA LEU A 250 -6.16 28.06 -39.17
C LEU A 250 -6.03 27.12 -37.96
N LEU A 251 -7.16 26.63 -37.44
CA LEU A 251 -7.21 25.76 -36.27
C LEU A 251 -6.85 24.29 -36.56
N THR A 252 -7.12 23.77 -37.77
CA THR A 252 -6.90 22.36 -38.13
C THR A 252 -6.38 22.16 -39.55
N SER A 253 -5.46 21.20 -39.70
CA SER A 253 -4.94 20.68 -40.98
C SER A 253 -5.75 19.49 -41.56
N ASP A 254 -6.84 19.08 -40.92
CA ASP A 254 -7.64 17.94 -41.37
C ASP A 254 -8.49 18.33 -42.58
N ARG A 255 -8.15 17.76 -43.74
CA ARG A 255 -8.86 17.95 -45.01
C ARG A 255 -10.37 17.66 -44.93
N ARG A 256 -10.82 16.78 -44.04
CA ARG A 256 -12.26 16.47 -43.85
C ARG A 256 -13.00 17.65 -43.20
N LEU A 257 -12.45 18.18 -42.12
CA LEU A 257 -12.98 19.36 -41.42
C LEU A 257 -12.87 20.62 -42.30
N GLN A 258 -11.73 20.79 -42.99
CA GLN A 258 -11.53 21.84 -43.98
C GLN A 258 -12.47 21.72 -45.20
N GLN A 259 -13.03 20.55 -45.51
CA GLN A 259 -14.01 20.41 -46.61
C GLN A 259 -15.46 20.72 -46.19
N SER A 260 -15.81 20.56 -44.90
CA SER A 260 -17.15 20.90 -44.40
C SER A 260 -17.33 22.40 -44.07
N HIS A 261 -16.28 23.09 -43.60
CA HIS A 261 -16.42 24.42 -42.96
C HIS A 261 -17.03 25.56 -43.80
N GLN A 262 -17.04 25.43 -45.13
CA GLN A 262 -17.58 26.47 -46.04
C GLN A 262 -18.97 26.14 -46.59
N LYS A 263 -19.51 24.95 -46.31
CA LYS A 263 -20.72 24.43 -47.01
C LYS A 263 -21.72 23.70 -46.13
N ASP A 264 -21.29 23.10 -45.02
CA ASP A 264 -22.15 22.23 -44.23
C ASP A 264 -21.70 22.19 -42.75
N GLY A 265 -22.26 23.12 -41.96
CA GLY A 265 -22.00 23.20 -40.53
C GLY A 265 -22.56 22.01 -39.74
N ALA A 266 -23.65 21.40 -40.20
CA ALA A 266 -24.21 20.20 -39.57
C ALA A 266 -23.25 19.01 -39.72
N ARG A 267 -22.66 18.82 -40.91
CA ARG A 267 -21.61 17.82 -41.14
C ARG A 267 -20.30 18.13 -40.42
N PHE A 268 -19.90 19.41 -40.32
CA PHE A 268 -18.75 19.80 -39.50
C PHE A 268 -18.97 19.39 -38.04
N CYS A 269 -20.14 19.72 -37.47
CA CYS A 269 -20.45 19.37 -36.08
C CYS A 269 -20.69 17.88 -35.87
N HIS A 270 -21.22 17.15 -36.87
CA HIS A 270 -21.27 15.69 -36.82
C HIS A 270 -19.88 15.05 -36.76
N LEU A 271 -18.88 15.61 -37.46
CA LEU A 271 -17.48 15.16 -37.36
C LEU A 271 -16.81 15.51 -36.02
N LEU A 272 -17.30 16.53 -35.31
CA LEU A 272 -16.78 16.93 -33.99
C LEU A 272 -17.54 16.37 -32.79
N ASN A 273 -18.77 15.88 -32.96
CA ASN A 273 -19.59 15.36 -31.88
C ASN A 273 -18.93 14.18 -31.14
N LEU A 274 -19.31 13.99 -29.87
CA LEU A 274 -18.98 12.78 -29.09
C LEU A 274 -20.25 11.95 -28.82
N PRO A 275 -20.16 10.61 -28.71
CA PRO A 275 -21.30 9.78 -28.36
C PRO A 275 -21.89 10.12 -26.98
N ASP A 276 -21.04 10.48 -26.02
CA ASP A 276 -21.44 10.93 -24.69
C ASP A 276 -21.50 12.47 -24.64
N GLN A 277 -22.67 13.01 -24.28
CA GLN A 277 -22.92 14.45 -24.23
C GLN A 277 -22.51 15.09 -22.88
N ASP A 278 -22.13 14.30 -21.88
CA ASP A 278 -21.53 14.82 -20.64
C ASP A 278 -20.04 15.18 -20.84
N TYR A 279 -19.35 14.54 -21.80
CA TYR A 279 -17.91 14.73 -22.04
C TYR A 279 -17.57 15.68 -23.19
N CYS A 280 -18.57 16.17 -23.94
CA CYS A 280 -18.35 17.21 -24.95
C CYS A 280 -18.16 18.59 -24.30
N PHE A 281 -17.42 19.49 -24.95
CA PHE A 281 -17.29 20.87 -24.50
C PHE A 281 -18.52 21.72 -24.91
N PRO A 282 -19.13 22.52 -24.02
CA PRO A 282 -18.70 22.87 -22.66
C PRO A 282 -19.30 22.02 -21.52
N ASN A 283 -20.13 21.02 -21.80
CA ASN A 283 -20.82 20.21 -20.78
C ASN A 283 -19.84 19.52 -19.81
N VAL A 284 -18.68 19.11 -20.30
CA VAL A 284 -17.60 18.49 -19.51
C VAL A 284 -17.09 19.35 -18.33
N LEU A 285 -17.23 20.68 -18.40
CA LEU A 285 -16.92 21.58 -17.29
C LEU A 285 -18.08 21.74 -16.30
N ARG A 286 -19.32 21.51 -16.78
CA ARG A 286 -20.57 21.71 -16.03
C ARG A 286 -21.03 20.44 -15.30
N SER A 287 -20.60 19.26 -15.74
CA SER A 287 -20.96 17.98 -15.10
C SER A 287 -20.22 17.82 -13.76
N ASN A 288 -20.91 18.15 -12.66
CA ASN A 288 -20.43 17.96 -11.29
C ASN A 288 -19.99 16.51 -10.98
N HIS A 289 -20.52 15.52 -11.72
CA HIS A 289 -20.09 14.13 -11.63
C HIS A 289 -18.63 13.94 -12.11
N LEU A 290 -18.24 14.66 -13.16
CA LEU A 290 -16.89 14.63 -13.73
C LEU A 290 -15.95 15.54 -12.94
N THR A 291 -16.32 16.81 -12.73
CA THR A 291 -15.42 17.81 -12.14
C THR A 291 -15.29 17.72 -10.62
N GLY A 292 -16.32 17.25 -9.91
CA GLY A 292 -16.43 17.34 -8.44
C GLY A 292 -15.49 16.44 -7.63
N LYS A 293 -14.73 15.53 -8.26
CA LYS A 293 -13.71 14.66 -7.62
C LYS A 293 -12.37 14.65 -8.37
N LEU A 294 -12.07 15.69 -9.14
CA LEU A 294 -10.76 15.86 -9.75
C LEU A 294 -9.67 16.05 -8.68
N GLY A 295 -8.48 15.49 -8.92
CA GLY A 295 -7.32 15.59 -8.01
C GLY A 295 -7.34 14.67 -6.79
N VAL A 296 -8.29 13.74 -6.70
CA VAL A 296 -8.33 12.69 -5.67
C VAL A 296 -8.42 11.31 -6.30
N VAL A 297 -7.92 10.30 -5.59
CA VAL A 297 -8.07 8.89 -5.96
C VAL A 297 -9.55 8.54 -6.01
N ALA A 298 -9.96 7.72 -6.99
CA ALA A 298 -11.32 7.22 -7.06
C ALA A 298 -11.69 6.41 -5.79
N GLU A 299 -12.94 6.51 -5.35
CA GLU A 299 -13.46 5.84 -4.16
C GLU A 299 -14.74 5.08 -4.48
N ASP A 300 -14.89 3.86 -3.97
CA ASP A 300 -16.17 3.13 -4.05
C ASP A 300 -17.24 3.77 -3.13
N PRO A 301 -18.53 3.35 -3.23
CA PRO A 301 -19.59 3.87 -2.37
C PRO A 301 -19.42 3.64 -0.85
N ARG A 302 -18.38 2.91 -0.42
CA ARG A 302 -18.01 2.68 0.98
C ARG A 302 -16.80 3.55 1.41
N GLY A 303 -16.26 4.36 0.51
CA GLY A 303 -15.06 5.18 0.74
C GLY A 303 -13.75 4.40 0.67
N CYS A 304 -13.71 3.28 -0.05
CA CYS A 304 -12.50 2.48 -0.27
C CYS A 304 -11.74 2.98 -1.50
N LEU A 305 -10.47 3.35 -1.35
CA LEU A 305 -9.61 3.88 -2.42
C LEU A 305 -9.43 2.82 -3.50
N GLN A 306 -9.81 3.12 -4.75
CA GLN A 306 -9.73 2.22 -5.89
C GLN A 306 -8.33 2.30 -6.50
N LEU A 307 -7.54 1.22 -6.37
CA LEU A 307 -6.23 1.11 -7.02
C LEU A 307 -6.18 -0.13 -7.93
N CYS A 308 -5.23 -0.12 -8.85
CA CYS A 308 -4.82 -1.28 -9.65
C CYS A 308 -3.36 -1.61 -9.33
N LEU A 309 -2.91 -2.80 -9.71
CA LEU A 309 -1.51 -3.20 -9.60
C LEU A 309 -0.93 -3.59 -10.96
N ALA A 310 0.40 -3.60 -11.06
CA ALA A 310 1.13 -4.31 -12.10
C ALA A 310 2.15 -5.25 -11.46
N GLU A 311 2.20 -6.53 -11.86
CA GLU A 311 3.28 -7.44 -11.45
C GLU A 311 4.56 -7.07 -12.21
N VAL A 312 5.68 -6.91 -11.50
CA VAL A 312 6.98 -6.50 -12.08
C VAL A 312 8.11 -7.50 -11.83
N ALA A 313 7.92 -8.44 -10.90
CA ALA A 313 8.79 -9.58 -10.68
C ALA A 313 7.99 -10.73 -10.06
N ASN A 314 8.39 -11.98 -10.31
CA ASN A 314 7.77 -13.18 -9.76
C ASN A 314 8.79 -14.34 -9.63
N GLY A 315 8.37 -15.44 -9.01
CA GLY A 315 9.21 -16.63 -8.78
C GLY A 315 10.30 -16.43 -7.70
N LEU A 316 10.16 -15.43 -6.85
CA LEU A 316 11.14 -15.05 -5.82
C LEU A 316 10.98 -15.88 -4.54
N ARG A 317 12.09 -16.10 -3.83
CA ARG A 317 12.17 -16.79 -2.53
C ARG A 317 12.01 -15.82 -1.36
N ASN A 318 10.78 -15.73 -0.86
CA ASN A 318 10.34 -14.80 0.19
C ASN A 318 11.05 -13.42 0.10
N PRO A 319 10.73 -12.59 -0.91
CA PRO A 319 11.43 -11.33 -1.15
C PRO A 319 11.11 -10.31 -0.05
N VAL A 320 12.15 -9.91 0.70
CA VAL A 320 12.07 -9.17 1.97
C VAL A 320 12.49 -7.71 1.86
N SER A 321 13.32 -7.37 0.88
CA SER A 321 13.79 -6.00 0.66
C SER A 321 13.98 -5.75 -0.84
N MET A 322 13.57 -4.57 -1.29
CA MET A 322 13.92 -4.02 -2.59
C MET A 322 14.37 -2.57 -2.38
N VAL A 323 15.49 -2.18 -2.99
CA VAL A 323 15.97 -0.78 -2.94
C VAL A 323 16.60 -0.38 -4.28
N HIS A 324 16.57 0.92 -4.58
CA HIS A 324 17.40 1.52 -5.62
C HIS A 324 18.76 1.98 -5.06
N ALA A 325 19.73 2.29 -5.94
CA ALA A 325 21.11 2.62 -5.54
C ALA A 325 21.44 4.12 -5.45
N GLY A 326 20.55 5.01 -5.90
CA GLY A 326 20.78 6.47 -5.87
C GLY A 326 21.89 6.93 -6.84
N ASP A 327 22.13 6.17 -7.92
CA ASP A 327 23.18 6.41 -8.91
C ASP A 327 22.65 6.87 -10.28
N GLY A 328 21.32 7.03 -10.42
CA GLY A 328 20.64 7.37 -11.67
C GLY A 328 20.49 6.21 -12.65
N THR A 329 20.84 4.97 -12.27
CA THR A 329 20.70 3.80 -13.15
C THR A 329 19.29 3.18 -13.11
N HIS A 330 18.43 3.59 -12.18
CA HIS A 330 17.09 3.04 -11.93
C HIS A 330 17.08 1.49 -11.76
N ARG A 331 18.21 0.91 -11.34
CA ARG A 331 18.32 -0.51 -11.00
C ARG A 331 17.68 -0.79 -9.65
N LEU A 332 16.94 -1.89 -9.57
CA LEU A 332 16.34 -2.39 -8.34
C LEU A 332 17.12 -3.61 -7.85
N PHE A 333 17.48 -3.59 -6.57
CA PHE A 333 18.23 -4.65 -5.90
C PHE A 333 17.28 -5.39 -4.95
N VAL A 334 16.88 -6.60 -5.33
CA VAL A 334 15.85 -7.40 -4.65
C VAL A 334 16.49 -8.52 -3.84
N ALA A 335 16.31 -8.49 -2.53
CA ALA A 335 16.83 -9.50 -1.62
C ALA A 335 15.78 -10.58 -1.29
N GLU A 336 16.18 -11.83 -1.48
CA GLU A 336 15.49 -13.05 -1.03
C GLU A 336 15.97 -13.42 0.39
N GLN A 337 15.05 -13.83 1.28
CA GLN A 337 15.35 -14.10 2.70
C GLN A 337 16.50 -15.11 2.92
N VAL A 338 16.69 -16.04 1.98
CA VAL A 338 17.81 -17.01 1.96
C VAL A 338 19.20 -16.38 1.76
N GLY A 339 19.31 -15.06 1.57
CA GLY A 339 20.59 -14.38 1.40
C GLY A 339 21.07 -14.27 -0.04
N VAL A 340 20.16 -14.10 -0.99
CA VAL A 340 20.51 -13.82 -2.40
C VAL A 340 19.94 -12.46 -2.79
N VAL A 341 20.75 -11.61 -3.42
CA VAL A 341 20.31 -10.33 -3.96
C VAL A 341 20.38 -10.35 -5.49
N TRP A 342 19.26 -10.06 -6.14
CA TRP A 342 19.12 -10.00 -7.60
C TRP A 342 19.15 -8.54 -8.09
N VAL A 343 19.66 -8.31 -9.30
CA VAL A 343 19.54 -7.02 -10.00
C VAL A 343 18.43 -7.11 -11.03
N PHE A 344 17.48 -6.19 -10.95
CA PHE A 344 16.49 -5.90 -11.99
C PHE A 344 16.86 -4.57 -12.66
N LEU A 345 16.70 -4.53 -13.98
CA LEU A 345 17.00 -3.38 -14.83
C LEU A 345 15.72 -2.56 -15.14
N PRO A 346 15.84 -1.30 -15.61
CA PRO A 346 14.68 -0.49 -15.98
C PRO A 346 13.80 -1.04 -17.11
N ASP A 347 14.31 -2.01 -17.89
CA ASP A 347 13.54 -2.75 -18.90
C ASP A 347 12.75 -3.95 -18.31
N GLY A 348 12.67 -4.04 -16.98
CA GLY A 348 12.06 -5.14 -16.22
C GLY A 348 12.89 -6.43 -16.18
N SER A 349 13.95 -6.56 -16.98
CA SER A 349 14.72 -7.80 -17.03
C SER A 349 15.62 -7.99 -15.81
N ARG A 350 15.72 -9.25 -15.34
CA ARG A 350 16.58 -9.64 -14.23
C ARG A 350 17.92 -10.15 -14.75
N LEU A 351 19.02 -9.87 -14.06
CA LEU A 351 20.31 -10.50 -14.37
C LEU A 351 20.36 -11.96 -13.89
N GLU A 352 20.95 -12.84 -14.70
CA GLU A 352 21.11 -14.28 -14.42
C GLU A 352 22.10 -14.59 -13.29
N GLN A 353 23.15 -13.78 -13.09
CA GLN A 353 23.99 -13.83 -11.90
C GLN A 353 23.46 -12.88 -10.81
N PRO A 354 23.44 -13.30 -9.53
CA PRO A 354 23.06 -12.44 -8.43
C PRO A 354 24.14 -11.37 -8.16
N PHE A 355 23.69 -10.23 -7.61
CA PHE A 355 24.54 -9.18 -7.08
C PHE A 355 25.37 -9.68 -5.89
N LEU A 356 24.73 -10.43 -5.00
CA LEU A 356 25.31 -10.95 -3.76
C LEU A 356 24.68 -12.32 -3.45
N ASP A 357 25.49 -13.24 -2.96
CA ASP A 357 25.07 -14.57 -2.54
C ASP A 357 25.76 -14.94 -1.22
N LEU A 358 24.97 -15.08 -0.15
CA LEU A 358 25.38 -15.35 1.23
C LEU A 358 24.65 -16.57 1.82
N LYS A 359 24.05 -17.44 0.99
CA LYS A 359 23.29 -18.64 1.42
C LYS A 359 24.03 -19.55 2.41
N SER A 360 25.37 -19.52 2.43
CA SER A 360 26.20 -20.33 3.33
C SER A 360 26.48 -19.70 4.69
N ILE A 361 26.09 -18.45 4.93
CA ILE A 361 26.31 -17.74 6.22
C ILE A 361 25.04 -17.11 6.80
N VAL A 362 24.00 -16.93 5.99
CA VAL A 362 22.69 -16.44 6.43
C VAL A 362 21.92 -17.57 7.13
N LEU A 363 21.58 -17.34 8.40
CA LEU A 363 20.72 -18.23 9.17
C LEU A 363 19.26 -18.04 8.72
N SER A 364 18.70 -19.03 8.04
CA SER A 364 17.30 -19.09 7.62
C SER A 364 16.84 -20.54 7.56
N SER A 365 15.53 -20.79 7.60
CA SER A 365 14.98 -22.15 7.61
C SER A 365 13.75 -22.28 6.68
N PRO A 366 13.29 -23.51 6.38
CA PRO A 366 12.07 -23.71 5.60
C PRO A 366 10.78 -23.53 6.42
N TRP A 367 10.86 -23.28 7.73
CA TRP A 367 9.67 -23.08 8.57
C TRP A 367 8.85 -21.87 8.09
N ILE A 368 7.53 -22.00 8.19
CA ILE A 368 6.60 -20.96 7.76
C ILE A 368 6.62 -19.83 8.80
N GLY A 369 6.94 -18.60 8.37
CA GLY A 369 7.02 -17.45 9.26
C GLY A 369 8.27 -17.39 10.16
N ASP A 370 9.36 -18.11 9.82
CA ASP A 370 10.66 -17.82 10.42
C ASP A 370 11.08 -16.38 10.08
N GLU A 371 11.38 -15.56 11.09
CA GLU A 371 11.77 -14.16 10.92
C GLU A 371 13.26 -14.01 10.53
N ARG A 372 14.06 -15.07 10.68
CA ARG A 372 15.52 -15.00 10.45
C ARG A 372 15.88 -15.11 8.98
N GLY A 373 16.94 -14.42 8.58
CA GLY A 373 17.49 -14.50 7.24
C GLY A 373 18.31 -13.28 6.88
N PHE A 374 18.41 -13.00 5.59
CA PHE A 374 18.74 -11.65 5.13
C PHE A 374 17.51 -10.78 5.30
N LEU A 375 17.63 -9.58 5.89
CA LEU A 375 16.46 -8.76 6.28
C LEU A 375 16.54 -7.31 5.78
N GLY A 376 17.75 -6.77 5.58
CA GLY A 376 17.94 -5.37 5.20
C GLY A 376 19.07 -5.14 4.21
N LEU A 377 18.86 -4.21 3.27
CA LEU A 377 19.84 -3.73 2.31
C LEU A 377 19.69 -2.20 2.20
N ALA A 378 20.81 -1.46 2.28
CA ALA A 378 20.81 -0.01 2.08
C ALA A 378 22.07 0.43 1.32
N PHE A 379 21.90 1.26 0.28
CA PHE A 379 23.03 1.89 -0.41
C PHE A 379 23.46 3.18 0.31
N HIS A 380 24.75 3.50 0.32
CA HIS A 380 25.23 4.74 0.92
C HIS A 380 24.72 5.97 0.13
N PRO A 381 24.38 7.12 0.75
CA PRO A 381 23.98 8.35 0.04
C PRO A 381 25.04 8.93 -0.90
N GLN A 382 26.24 8.35 -0.93
CA GLN A 382 27.34 8.68 -1.85
C GLN A 382 27.80 7.45 -2.66
N PHE A 383 26.93 6.46 -2.86
CA PHE A 383 27.25 5.18 -3.49
C PHE A 383 27.94 5.34 -4.85
N ARG A 384 27.46 6.25 -5.70
CA ARG A 384 28.09 6.60 -6.99
C ARG A 384 29.59 6.98 -6.90
N ARG A 385 30.05 7.45 -5.73
CA ARG A 385 31.47 7.77 -5.45
C ARG A 385 32.17 6.67 -4.67
N ASN A 386 31.63 6.24 -3.53
CA ASN A 386 32.33 5.36 -2.58
C ASN A 386 32.05 3.85 -2.79
N ARG A 387 31.07 3.52 -3.62
CA ARG A 387 30.61 2.16 -3.99
C ARG A 387 30.20 1.28 -2.79
N LYS A 388 29.87 1.90 -1.64
CA LYS A 388 29.47 1.21 -0.40
C LYS A 388 27.97 0.91 -0.35
N PHE A 389 27.63 -0.25 0.19
CA PHE A 389 26.29 -0.62 0.63
C PHE A 389 26.37 -1.38 1.96
N TYR A 390 25.23 -1.56 2.62
CA TYR A 390 25.12 -2.13 3.96
C TYR A 390 24.05 -3.22 3.96
N ILE A 391 24.31 -4.29 4.70
CA ILE A 391 23.43 -5.46 4.81
C ILE A 391 23.13 -5.77 6.27
N TYR A 392 21.91 -6.25 6.54
CA TYR A 392 21.44 -6.73 7.84
C TYR A 392 20.97 -8.18 7.67
N TYR A 393 21.53 -9.10 8.46
CA TYR A 393 21.15 -10.52 8.39
C TYR A 393 21.39 -11.28 9.70
N SER A 394 20.56 -12.30 9.93
CA SER A 394 20.71 -13.30 10.98
C SER A 394 21.85 -14.28 10.64
N CYS A 395 22.68 -14.64 11.62
CA CYS A 395 23.80 -15.55 11.46
C CYS A 395 24.11 -16.30 12.77
N LEU A 396 24.98 -17.31 12.71
CA LEU A 396 25.48 -18.01 13.90
C LEU A 396 26.86 -17.48 14.31
N GLY A 397 26.97 -17.03 15.56
CA GLY A 397 28.21 -16.60 16.18
C GLY A 397 29.04 -17.74 16.75
N LYS A 398 30.09 -17.37 17.50
CA LYS A 398 30.85 -18.31 18.34
C LYS A 398 29.89 -19.01 19.33
N LYS A 399 30.18 -20.26 19.68
CA LYS A 399 29.31 -21.14 20.50
C LYS A 399 27.90 -21.41 19.93
N ARG A 400 27.62 -21.06 18.66
CA ARG A 400 26.29 -21.13 18.02
C ARG A 400 25.22 -20.22 18.65
N ALA A 401 25.60 -19.12 19.31
CA ALA A 401 24.64 -18.06 19.64
C ALA A 401 24.07 -17.46 18.35
N GLU A 402 22.76 -17.23 18.29
CA GLU A 402 22.13 -16.51 17.17
C GLU A 402 22.45 -15.01 17.27
N LYS A 403 22.68 -14.37 16.14
CA LYS A 403 23.09 -12.96 16.05
C LYS A 403 22.48 -12.28 14.85
N ILE A 404 22.05 -11.04 15.01
CA ILE A 404 21.94 -10.09 13.89
C ILE A 404 23.30 -9.46 13.64
N ARG A 405 23.69 -9.37 12.36
CA ARG A 405 24.91 -8.72 11.91
C ARG A 405 24.58 -7.61 10.91
N ILE A 406 25.21 -6.46 11.12
CA ILE A 406 25.22 -5.33 10.19
C ILE A 406 26.62 -5.18 9.62
N SER A 407 26.76 -5.31 8.30
CA SER A 407 28.05 -5.26 7.59
C SER A 407 28.06 -4.22 6.47
N GLU A 408 29.16 -3.48 6.35
CA GLU A 408 29.49 -2.69 5.16
C GLU A 408 30.11 -3.59 4.09
N MET A 409 29.72 -3.36 2.84
CA MET A 409 30.15 -4.08 1.65
C MET A 409 30.45 -3.09 0.53
N LYS A 410 31.22 -3.51 -0.48
CA LYS A 410 31.52 -2.71 -1.69
C LYS A 410 31.16 -3.46 -2.97
N VAL A 411 30.82 -2.71 -4.01
CA VAL A 411 30.57 -3.25 -5.36
C VAL A 411 31.88 -3.44 -6.10
N SER A 412 32.05 -4.62 -6.72
CA SER A 412 33.25 -5.07 -7.41
C SER A 412 33.77 -4.05 -8.42
N ARG A 413 35.06 -3.70 -8.32
CA ARG A 413 35.69 -2.74 -9.24
C ARG A 413 35.48 -3.11 -10.71
N ALA A 414 35.46 -4.41 -11.01
CA ALA A 414 35.32 -4.93 -12.37
C ALA A 414 33.88 -5.04 -12.89
N ASP A 415 32.84 -5.03 -12.03
CA ASP A 415 31.44 -5.17 -12.45
C ASP A 415 30.49 -4.34 -11.55
N PRO A 416 29.72 -3.38 -12.09
CA PRO A 416 28.80 -2.57 -11.30
C PRO A 416 27.58 -3.34 -10.78
N ASN A 417 27.35 -4.58 -11.24
CA ASN A 417 26.20 -5.42 -10.86
C ASN A 417 26.60 -6.58 -9.94
N LYS A 418 27.78 -6.55 -9.33
CA LYS A 418 28.26 -7.61 -8.43
C LYS A 418 28.96 -7.04 -7.21
N ALA A 419 28.64 -7.54 -6.03
CA ALA A 419 29.38 -7.27 -4.80
C ALA A 419 30.81 -7.82 -4.88
N ASP A 420 31.70 -7.32 -4.04
CA ASP A 420 32.99 -7.94 -3.74
C ASP A 420 32.91 -8.65 -2.37
N PRO A 421 32.82 -10.00 -2.32
CA PRO A 421 32.75 -10.73 -1.04
C PRO A 421 33.97 -10.53 -0.14
N LYS A 422 35.13 -10.10 -0.68
CA LYS A 422 36.33 -9.81 0.12
C LYS A 422 36.31 -8.42 0.76
N SER A 423 35.25 -7.64 0.51
CA SER A 423 35.10 -6.27 1.02
C SER A 423 34.27 -6.14 2.30
N GLU A 424 33.78 -7.26 2.87
CA GLU A 424 32.96 -7.24 4.08
C GLU A 424 33.70 -6.58 5.25
N ARG A 425 33.06 -5.58 5.86
CA ARG A 425 33.49 -4.91 7.07
C ARG A 425 32.32 -4.89 8.05
N VAL A 426 32.29 -5.86 8.97
CA VAL A 426 31.32 -5.91 10.07
C VAL A 426 31.33 -4.58 10.82
N ILE A 427 30.15 -3.99 10.99
CA ILE A 427 29.91 -2.72 11.68
C ILE A 427 29.43 -2.97 13.10
N LEU A 428 28.48 -3.90 13.24
CA LEU A 428 27.83 -4.25 14.51
C LEU A 428 27.37 -5.71 14.47
N GLU A 429 27.49 -6.40 15.60
CA GLU A 429 26.79 -7.67 15.89
C GLU A 429 26.03 -7.49 17.20
N ILE A 430 24.81 -8.01 17.28
CA ILE A 430 24.01 -8.08 18.51
C ILE A 430 23.60 -9.55 18.69
N GLU A 431 23.66 -10.08 19.91
CA GLU A 431 23.26 -11.45 20.22
C GLU A 431 21.75 -11.49 20.47
N GLU A 432 21.08 -12.44 19.82
CA GLU A 432 19.62 -12.58 19.83
C GLU A 432 19.21 -13.67 20.83
N PRO A 433 18.42 -13.36 21.87
CA PRO A 433 18.04 -14.32 22.89
C PRO A 433 16.90 -15.27 22.46
N ALA A 434 16.24 -15.02 21.32
CA ALA A 434 15.34 -15.95 20.65
C ALA A 434 15.39 -15.78 19.12
N SER A 435 14.70 -16.68 18.41
CA SER A 435 14.72 -16.78 16.95
C SER A 435 13.67 -15.92 16.23
N ASN A 436 13.16 -14.88 16.91
CA ASN A 436 12.09 -14.03 16.44
C ASN A 436 12.21 -12.60 17.01
N HIS A 437 11.44 -11.66 16.47
CA HIS A 437 11.60 -10.20 16.66
C HIS A 437 12.98 -9.66 16.24
N ASN A 438 13.47 -10.08 15.08
CA ASN A 438 14.82 -9.74 14.62
C ASN A 438 14.92 -8.38 13.91
N GLY A 439 13.83 -7.60 13.79
CA GLY A 439 13.80 -6.30 13.12
C GLY A 439 14.33 -6.36 11.67
N GLY A 440 15.24 -5.45 11.31
CA GLY A 440 16.07 -5.60 10.11
C GLY A 440 15.94 -4.56 9.02
N GLN A 441 15.21 -3.47 9.24
CA GLN A 441 15.32 -2.31 8.35
C GLN A 441 16.69 -1.62 8.52
N LEU A 442 17.30 -1.27 7.38
CA LEU A 442 18.39 -0.31 7.27
C LEU A 442 17.94 0.84 6.38
N LEU A 443 18.19 2.09 6.76
CA LEU A 443 18.00 3.24 5.88
C LEU A 443 18.97 4.36 6.24
N PHE A 444 19.10 5.35 5.36
CA PHE A 444 19.82 6.58 5.66
C PHE A 444 18.84 7.73 5.90
N GLY A 445 19.07 8.48 6.98
CA GLY A 445 18.36 9.72 7.23
C GLY A 445 18.79 10.82 6.25
N LEU A 446 18.00 11.90 6.19
CA LEU A 446 18.37 13.09 5.41
C LEU A 446 19.53 13.89 6.01
N ASP A 447 19.91 13.56 7.24
CA ASP A 447 21.14 14.00 7.93
C ASP A 447 22.39 13.19 7.52
N GLY A 448 22.22 12.14 6.71
CA GLY A 448 23.30 11.31 6.18
C GLY A 448 23.79 10.19 7.11
N TYR A 449 23.18 10.02 8.28
CA TYR A 449 23.49 8.91 9.19
C TYR A 449 22.68 7.66 8.85
N MET A 450 23.21 6.49 9.21
CA MET A 450 22.52 5.21 9.03
C MET A 450 21.65 4.91 10.25
N TYR A 451 20.39 4.58 10.00
CA TYR A 451 19.43 4.13 10.99
C TYR A 451 19.28 2.61 10.91
N ILE A 452 19.25 1.95 12.07
CA ILE A 452 19.14 0.50 12.23
C ILE A 452 17.95 0.22 13.14
N PHE A 453 17.06 -0.68 12.74
CA PHE A 453 15.86 -1.04 13.48
C PHE A 453 15.98 -2.47 13.98
N THR A 454 15.94 -2.64 15.29
CA THR A 454 16.13 -3.91 16.01
C THR A 454 14.91 -4.19 16.87
N GLY A 455 14.32 -5.38 16.75
CA GLY A 455 13.28 -5.83 17.69
C GLY A 455 13.85 -6.20 19.06
N ASP A 456 12.98 -6.52 20.00
CA ASP A 456 13.30 -6.76 21.42
C ASP A 456 14.09 -8.05 21.71
N GLY A 457 14.31 -8.89 20.70
CA GLY A 457 14.99 -10.18 20.81
C GLY A 457 14.08 -11.38 21.07
N GLY A 458 12.76 -11.19 21.06
CA GLY A 458 11.78 -12.27 20.93
C GLY A 458 11.08 -12.70 22.21
N GLN A 459 10.44 -13.86 22.13
CA GLN A 459 9.55 -14.43 23.16
C GLN A 459 8.31 -13.55 23.46
N ALA A 460 7.40 -14.05 24.30
CA ALA A 460 6.15 -13.37 24.61
C ALA A 460 6.36 -12.30 25.71
N GLY A 461 6.15 -11.03 25.37
CA GLY A 461 6.19 -9.94 26.34
C GLY A 461 7.59 -9.59 26.86
N ASP A 462 8.62 -9.61 26.00
CA ASP A 462 9.98 -9.13 26.28
C ASP A 462 10.47 -9.48 27.71
N PRO A 463 10.69 -10.77 28.03
CA PRO A 463 10.94 -11.22 29.40
C PRO A 463 12.35 -10.89 29.92
N PHE A 464 13.14 -10.11 29.16
CA PHE A 464 14.57 -9.95 29.39
C PHE A 464 14.88 -8.90 30.47
N GLY A 465 14.99 -9.37 31.71
CA GLY A 465 15.29 -8.54 32.87
C GLY A 465 14.05 -7.81 33.43
N LYS A 466 14.29 -6.83 34.31
CA LYS A 466 13.22 -6.21 35.12
C LYS A 466 12.14 -5.49 34.30
N PHE A 467 12.50 -4.92 33.15
CA PHE A 467 11.63 -4.06 32.34
C PHE A 467 11.60 -4.43 30.85
N GLY A 468 12.24 -5.54 30.47
CA GLY A 468 12.47 -5.92 29.07
C GLY A 468 13.66 -5.21 28.41
N ASN A 469 14.15 -5.79 27.32
CA ASN A 469 15.14 -5.19 26.43
C ASN A 469 14.69 -3.85 25.87
N ALA A 470 13.41 -3.71 25.49
CA ALA A 470 12.88 -2.55 24.80
C ALA A 470 12.99 -1.26 25.63
N GLN A 471 12.67 -1.32 26.93
CA GLN A 471 12.87 -0.21 27.88
C GLN A 471 14.32 -0.11 28.41
N ASN A 472 15.10 -1.20 28.35
CA ASN A 472 16.51 -1.18 28.78
C ASN A 472 17.38 -0.38 27.80
N LYS A 473 17.72 0.86 28.17
CA LYS A 473 18.63 1.75 27.41
C LYS A 473 20.08 1.26 27.35
N SER A 474 20.51 0.29 28.16
CA SER A 474 21.81 -0.36 28.00
C SER A 474 21.81 -1.43 26.90
N SER A 475 20.63 -1.90 26.48
CA SER A 475 20.47 -2.92 25.43
C SER A 475 20.40 -2.28 24.04
N LEU A 476 20.85 -3.04 23.03
CA LEU A 476 20.72 -2.68 21.62
C LEU A 476 19.47 -3.30 20.95
N LEU A 477 18.66 -4.06 21.70
CA LEU A 477 17.43 -4.69 21.23
C LEU A 477 16.20 -3.85 21.61
N GLY A 478 15.19 -3.80 20.76
CA GLY A 478 13.98 -2.99 20.90
C GLY A 478 14.29 -1.49 20.80
N LYS A 479 14.98 -1.10 19.72
CA LYS A 479 15.59 0.22 19.50
C LYS A 479 15.54 0.67 18.04
N VAL A 480 15.58 1.99 17.84
CA VAL A 480 16.18 2.59 16.65
C VAL A 480 17.57 3.10 17.03
N LEU A 481 18.60 2.63 16.34
CA LEU A 481 19.98 3.09 16.47
C LEU A 481 20.28 4.08 15.34
N ARG A 482 21.11 5.10 15.61
CA ARG A 482 21.56 6.09 14.62
C ARG A 482 23.08 6.23 14.70
N ILE A 483 23.79 5.87 13.63
CA ILE A 483 25.25 5.79 13.59
C ILE A 483 25.85 6.40 12.33
N ASP A 484 27.08 6.90 12.45
CA ASP A 484 27.89 7.36 11.32
C ASP A 484 28.86 6.27 10.85
N VAL A 485 28.61 5.76 9.65
CA VAL A 485 29.40 4.72 8.99
C VAL A 485 30.62 5.26 8.22
N ASN A 486 30.84 6.58 8.20
CA ASN A 486 31.93 7.21 7.44
C ASN A 486 33.27 7.22 8.18
N GLY A 487 33.31 6.98 9.49
CA GLY A 487 34.53 6.91 10.29
C GLY A 487 34.53 5.78 11.30
N ALA A 488 35.70 5.47 11.86
CA ALA A 488 35.83 4.65 13.05
C ALA A 488 35.58 5.51 14.31
N GLY A 489 35.04 4.89 15.36
CA GLY A 489 34.80 5.50 16.66
C GLY A 489 35.96 5.30 17.63
N SER A 490 35.76 5.77 18.87
CA SER A 490 36.65 5.49 19.99
C SER A 490 36.65 3.99 20.34
N GLY A 491 37.70 3.52 21.04
CA GLY A 491 37.78 2.13 21.51
C GLY A 491 37.77 1.05 20.42
N GLY A 492 38.12 1.39 19.17
CA GLY A 492 38.12 0.44 18.05
C GLY A 492 36.75 0.20 17.40
N GLN A 493 35.72 0.97 17.77
CA GLN A 493 34.39 0.89 17.16
C GLN A 493 34.44 1.12 15.64
N ARG A 494 33.68 0.33 14.89
CA ARG A 494 33.67 0.36 13.41
C ARG A 494 32.75 1.45 12.81
N TYR A 495 32.12 2.24 13.66
CA TYR A 495 31.29 3.40 13.33
C TYR A 495 31.55 4.51 14.36
N ARG A 496 31.14 5.75 14.07
CA ARG A 496 31.06 6.83 15.05
C ARG A 496 29.62 7.01 15.54
N VAL A 497 29.44 7.40 16.80
CA VAL A 497 28.16 7.89 17.30
C VAL A 497 28.04 9.39 16.99
N PRO A 498 26.92 9.87 16.39
CA PRO A 498 26.67 11.30 16.24
C PRO A 498 26.61 11.99 17.61
N ARG A 499 27.35 13.09 17.77
CA ARG A 499 27.43 13.84 19.04
C ARG A 499 26.08 14.36 19.54
N ASP A 500 25.10 14.49 18.64
CA ASP A 500 23.76 14.95 18.98
C ASP A 500 22.79 13.80 19.32
N ASN A 501 23.19 12.53 19.31
CA ASN A 501 22.30 11.44 19.73
C ASN A 501 21.78 11.68 21.16
N PRO A 502 20.49 11.39 21.44
CA PRO A 502 19.80 11.84 22.66
C PRO A 502 20.40 11.30 23.96
N PHE A 503 21.01 10.10 23.93
CA PHE A 503 21.47 9.39 25.13
C PHE A 503 23.01 9.36 25.27
N VAL A 504 23.74 10.22 24.56
CA VAL A 504 25.22 10.28 24.59
C VAL A 504 25.77 10.62 25.98
N SER A 505 25.01 11.37 26.78
CA SER A 505 25.40 11.82 28.13
C SER A 505 24.62 11.14 29.26
N GLU A 506 23.77 10.14 28.97
CA GLU A 506 22.98 9.45 29.99
C GLU A 506 23.78 8.24 30.55
N PRO A 507 24.15 8.22 31.86
CA PRO A 507 24.98 7.16 32.41
C PRO A 507 24.34 5.78 32.26
N GLY A 508 25.08 4.83 31.67
CA GLY A 508 24.63 3.46 31.43
C GLY A 508 23.74 3.26 30.20
N ALA A 509 23.29 4.32 29.53
CA ALA A 509 22.62 4.21 28.23
C ALA A 509 23.63 3.94 27.10
N HIS A 510 23.23 3.18 26.08
CA HIS A 510 24.08 2.96 24.92
C HIS A 510 23.99 4.14 23.93
N PRO A 511 25.07 4.88 23.67
CA PRO A 511 25.01 6.21 23.04
C PRO A 511 24.58 6.18 21.56
N ALA A 512 24.63 5.01 20.90
CA ALA A 512 24.10 4.82 19.54
C ALA A 512 22.56 4.84 19.44
N ILE A 513 21.82 4.78 20.56
CA ILE A 513 20.35 4.77 20.55
C ILE A 513 19.81 6.16 20.15
N TYR A 514 18.80 6.15 19.28
CA TYR A 514 18.03 7.31 18.85
C TYR A 514 16.58 7.28 19.37
N ALA A 515 15.96 6.10 19.44
CA ALA A 515 14.64 5.85 20.02
C ALA A 515 14.59 4.44 20.63
N TYR A 516 13.67 4.21 21.56
CA TYR A 516 13.55 2.95 22.32
C TYR A 516 12.09 2.62 22.66
N GLY A 517 11.86 1.51 23.36
CA GLY A 517 10.51 1.05 23.70
C GLY A 517 9.77 0.46 22.50
N ILE A 518 10.48 -0.28 21.66
CA ILE A 518 10.03 -0.82 20.36
C ILE A 518 9.99 -2.35 20.44
N ARG A 519 9.01 -2.98 19.79
CA ARG A 519 8.81 -4.44 19.83
C ARG A 519 9.52 -5.17 18.69
N ASN A 520 9.08 -4.95 17.45
CA ASN A 520 9.61 -5.55 16.23
C ASN A 520 9.28 -4.68 14.99
N MET A 521 9.81 -3.46 14.95
CA MET A 521 9.65 -2.57 13.78
C MET A 521 10.28 -3.17 12.53
N TRP A 522 9.42 -3.54 11.56
CA TRP A 522 9.81 -4.35 10.40
C TRP A 522 10.17 -3.53 9.16
N ARG A 523 9.27 -2.65 8.68
CA ARG A 523 9.58 -1.68 7.62
C ARG A 523 9.32 -0.27 8.08
N CYS A 524 10.30 0.57 7.76
CA CYS A 524 10.26 2.01 7.99
C CYS A 524 10.73 2.74 6.74
N ALA A 525 10.15 3.92 6.51
CA ALA A 525 10.43 4.77 5.36
C ALA A 525 10.59 6.23 5.78
N VAL A 526 11.50 6.95 5.11
CA VAL A 526 11.65 8.39 5.29
C VAL A 526 10.86 9.11 4.20
N ASP A 527 9.89 9.92 4.60
CA ASP A 527 9.14 10.78 3.70
C ASP A 527 10.12 11.71 2.95
N ARG A 528 10.27 11.53 1.62
CA ARG A 528 11.08 12.40 0.74
C ARG A 528 10.59 13.86 0.76
N GLY A 529 9.38 14.08 1.25
CA GLY A 529 8.63 15.31 1.22
C GLY A 529 7.87 15.47 -0.08
N ASP A 530 6.82 16.29 -0.03
CA ASP A 530 6.09 16.75 -1.21
C ASP A 530 7.09 17.28 -2.27
N PRO A 531 7.04 16.84 -3.54
CA PRO A 531 8.07 17.17 -4.52
C PRO A 531 8.29 18.68 -4.72
N VAL A 532 7.21 19.46 -4.59
CA VAL A 532 7.17 20.92 -4.78
C VAL A 532 7.47 21.63 -3.45
N THR A 533 6.58 21.50 -2.47
CA THR A 533 6.58 22.28 -1.22
C THR A 533 7.54 21.73 -0.16
N ARG A 534 8.16 20.57 -0.40
CA ARG A 534 8.99 19.79 0.55
C ARG A 534 8.28 19.40 1.85
N LYS A 535 6.97 19.65 1.97
CA LYS A 535 6.20 19.38 3.19
C LYS A 535 6.23 17.90 3.57
N GLY A 536 6.55 17.63 4.84
CA GLY A 536 6.66 16.29 5.42
C GLY A 536 8.04 15.65 5.31
N ARG A 537 8.97 16.27 4.56
CA ARG A 537 10.34 15.77 4.34
C ARG A 537 11.05 15.42 5.65
N GLY A 538 11.62 14.22 5.72
CA GLY A 538 12.44 13.75 6.85
C GLY A 538 11.67 13.06 7.97
N ARG A 539 10.33 13.04 7.94
CA ARG A 539 9.54 12.22 8.86
C ARG A 539 9.79 10.74 8.58
N MET A 540 10.04 9.96 9.62
CA MET A 540 10.40 8.56 9.55
C MET A 540 9.22 7.73 10.04
N PHE A 541 8.48 7.11 9.12
CA PHE A 541 7.32 6.29 9.43
C PHE A 541 7.75 4.84 9.63
N CYS A 542 7.14 4.13 10.56
CA CYS A 542 7.35 2.69 10.80
C CYS A 542 6.03 1.95 10.95
N GLY A 543 6.05 0.62 10.78
CA GLY A 543 5.09 -0.27 11.42
C GLY A 543 5.77 -1.12 12.49
N ASP A 544 5.21 -1.16 13.69
CA ASP A 544 5.65 -2.04 14.79
C ASP A 544 4.64 -3.16 15.03
N VAL A 545 5.14 -4.40 15.09
CA VAL A 545 4.31 -5.61 15.12
C VAL A 545 3.87 -5.93 16.53
N GLY A 546 2.55 -6.05 16.71
CA GLY A 546 1.87 -6.29 17.98
C GLY A 546 2.19 -7.62 18.66
N GLN A 547 1.86 -7.73 19.94
CA GLN A 547 2.03 -8.97 20.70
C GLN A 547 0.82 -9.90 20.62
N ASN A 548 -0.38 -9.35 20.82
CA ASN A 548 -1.64 -10.09 20.96
C ASN A 548 -2.90 -9.26 20.69
N ARG A 549 -2.82 -7.92 20.71
CA ARG A 549 -3.99 -7.03 20.64
C ARG A 549 -3.95 -6.09 19.45
N PHE A 550 -2.88 -5.31 19.28
CA PHE A 550 -2.81 -4.18 18.37
C PHE A 550 -1.52 -4.15 17.56
N GLU A 551 -1.67 -3.89 16.26
CA GLU A 551 -0.57 -3.52 15.37
C GLU A 551 -0.47 -2.00 15.27
N GLU A 552 0.74 -1.46 15.12
CA GLU A 552 1.01 -0.02 15.32
C GLU A 552 1.70 0.63 14.11
N ILE A 553 1.39 1.92 13.86
CA ILE A 553 2.08 2.79 12.89
C ILE A 553 2.58 4.03 13.62
N ASP A 554 3.88 4.30 13.49
CA ASP A 554 4.59 5.33 14.25
C ASP A 554 5.25 6.39 13.36
N ILE A 555 5.55 7.54 13.96
CA ILE A 555 6.52 8.51 13.45
C ILE A 555 7.68 8.58 14.43
N ILE A 556 8.85 8.14 14.00
CA ILE A 556 10.05 8.03 14.83
C ILE A 556 10.69 9.40 15.04
N VAL A 557 10.83 9.81 16.31
CA VAL A 557 11.47 11.05 16.70
C VAL A 557 12.64 10.82 17.66
N LYS A 558 13.53 11.82 17.73
CA LYS A 558 14.74 11.82 18.52
C LYS A 558 14.42 11.75 20.02
N GLY A 559 14.90 10.70 20.69
CA GLY A 559 14.72 10.44 22.11
C GLY A 559 13.41 9.71 22.45
N GLY A 560 12.55 9.43 21.47
CA GLY A 560 11.21 8.88 21.71
C GLY A 560 11.22 7.50 22.38
N ASN A 561 10.30 7.33 23.33
CA ASN A 561 9.91 6.05 23.90
C ASN A 561 8.59 5.60 23.24
N TYR A 562 8.56 4.43 22.62
CA TYR A 562 7.35 3.88 21.99
C TYR A 562 6.59 2.91 22.92
N GLY A 563 6.97 2.89 24.20
CA GLY A 563 6.16 2.33 25.28
C GLY A 563 6.21 0.82 25.44
N TRP A 564 6.64 0.03 24.44
CA TRP A 564 6.79 -1.43 24.60
C TRP A 564 7.88 -1.75 25.64
N ARG A 565 7.69 -2.68 26.59
CA ARG A 565 6.53 -3.58 26.80
C ARG A 565 5.45 -3.10 27.78
N ALA A 566 5.48 -1.84 28.19
CA ALA A 566 4.47 -1.28 29.08
C ALA A 566 3.12 -1.09 28.38
N LYS A 567 3.15 -0.69 27.10
CA LYS A 567 1.99 -0.47 26.23
C LYS A 567 2.00 -1.36 25.00
N GLU A 568 0.82 -1.51 24.39
CA GLU A 568 0.56 -2.13 23.10
C GLU A 568 -0.61 -1.34 22.47
N GLY A 569 -0.33 -0.59 21.41
CA GLY A 569 -1.23 0.41 20.85
C GLY A 569 -1.59 1.49 21.86
N PHE A 570 -2.89 1.76 22.00
CA PHE A 570 -3.42 2.74 22.96
C PHE A 570 -3.70 2.14 24.36
N GLU A 571 -3.32 0.89 24.62
CA GLU A 571 -3.59 0.18 25.88
C GLU A 571 -2.32 -0.21 26.65
N CYS A 572 -2.45 -0.41 27.96
CA CYS A 572 -1.39 -1.02 28.78
C CYS A 572 -1.31 -2.53 28.51
N TYR A 573 -0.12 -3.01 28.15
CA TYR A 573 0.21 -4.44 28.10
C TYR A 573 0.64 -4.93 29.50
N ASP A 574 1.86 -4.58 29.92
CA ASP A 574 2.34 -4.80 31.29
C ASP A 574 1.75 -3.71 32.19
N LYS A 575 0.58 -3.99 32.80
CA LYS A 575 -0.12 -3.05 33.69
C LYS A 575 0.74 -2.56 34.85
N THR A 576 1.64 -3.40 35.37
CA THR A 576 2.53 -3.03 36.48
C THR A 576 3.52 -1.97 36.01
N LEU A 577 4.14 -2.16 34.85
CA LEU A 577 5.05 -1.17 34.26
C LEU A 577 4.32 0.10 33.81
N CYS A 578 3.17 -0.05 33.15
CA CYS A 578 2.35 1.03 32.59
C CYS A 578 1.77 1.99 33.65
N HIS A 579 1.55 1.51 34.89
CA HIS A 579 1.04 2.35 35.99
C HIS A 579 2.13 2.79 36.98
N ASN A 580 3.26 2.07 37.07
CA ASN A 580 4.33 2.35 38.03
C ASN A 580 5.53 3.09 37.40
N SER A 581 5.41 3.62 36.19
CA SER A 581 6.44 4.45 35.55
C SER A 581 5.82 5.60 34.74
N SER A 582 6.44 6.78 34.83
CA SER A 582 6.21 7.85 33.89
C SER A 582 7.04 7.56 32.65
N LEU A 583 6.40 6.92 31.65
CA LEU A 583 7.09 6.40 30.46
C LEU A 583 7.56 7.50 29.50
N ASP A 584 6.92 8.67 29.54
CA ASP A 584 6.99 9.72 28.50
C ASP A 584 6.82 9.14 27.08
N ASP A 585 5.82 8.25 26.93
CA ASP A 585 5.62 7.48 25.72
C ASP A 585 4.90 8.26 24.61
N ILE A 586 5.34 7.99 23.39
CA ILE A 586 4.77 8.53 22.16
C ILE A 586 3.81 7.48 21.60
N LEU A 587 2.52 7.72 21.79
CA LEU A 587 1.46 6.86 21.24
C LEU A 587 1.49 6.84 19.69
N PRO A 588 1.14 5.71 19.06
CA PRO A 588 1.18 5.56 17.61
C PRO A 588 0.20 6.52 16.90
N ILE A 589 0.55 6.91 15.67
CA ILE A 589 -0.35 7.75 14.84
C ILE A 589 -1.58 6.98 14.34
N TYR A 590 -1.49 5.65 14.32
CA TYR A 590 -2.61 4.74 14.09
C TYR A 590 -2.29 3.37 14.69
N ALA A 591 -3.26 2.75 15.37
CA ALA A 591 -3.18 1.36 15.79
C ALA A 591 -4.47 0.61 15.40
N TYR A 592 -4.37 -0.68 15.13
CA TYR A 592 -5.53 -1.51 14.74
C TYR A 592 -5.52 -2.89 15.40
N GLY A 593 -6.69 -3.36 15.83
CA GLY A 593 -6.82 -4.58 16.60
C GLY A 593 -6.72 -5.87 15.77
N HIS A 594 -6.40 -7.00 16.42
CA HIS A 594 -6.17 -8.33 15.83
C HIS A 594 -7.36 -8.96 15.05
N ALA A 595 -8.50 -8.26 14.97
CA ALA A 595 -9.64 -8.58 14.10
C ALA A 595 -9.51 -7.98 12.68
N VAL A 596 -8.64 -6.97 12.50
CA VAL A 596 -8.36 -6.33 11.20
C VAL A 596 -7.17 -7.02 10.52
N GLY A 597 -6.04 -7.09 11.20
CA GLY A 597 -4.79 -7.73 10.77
C GLY A 597 -3.96 -8.15 11.99
N LYS A 598 -2.83 -8.85 11.81
CA LYS A 598 -2.04 -9.47 12.90
C LYS A 598 -0.52 -9.51 12.65
N SER A 599 -0.04 -8.65 11.77
CA SER A 599 1.39 -8.36 11.60
C SER A 599 1.49 -7.21 10.62
N VAL A 600 1.65 -5.99 11.12
CA VAL A 600 1.82 -4.82 10.25
C VAL A 600 3.16 -4.92 9.50
N THR A 601 3.10 -4.81 8.18
CA THR A 601 4.31 -4.84 7.35
C THR A 601 5.09 -3.53 7.45
N GLY A 602 4.42 -2.43 7.83
CA GLY A 602 4.86 -1.06 7.56
C GLY A 602 4.49 -0.62 6.15
N GLY A 603 5.03 0.51 5.70
CA GLY A 603 4.62 1.18 4.47
C GLY A 603 5.56 2.30 4.03
N HIS A 604 5.14 3.12 3.07
CA HIS A 604 5.85 4.31 2.60
C HIS A 604 4.86 5.46 2.34
N VAL A 605 5.32 6.70 2.43
CA VAL A 605 4.57 7.85 1.90
C VAL A 605 4.77 7.90 0.38
N TYR A 606 3.71 7.77 -0.42
CA TYR A 606 3.85 7.86 -1.88
C TYR A 606 4.30 9.27 -2.29
N ARG A 607 5.40 9.35 -3.03
CA ARG A 607 6.01 10.59 -3.56
C ARG A 607 6.43 10.47 -5.03
N GLY A 608 5.91 9.47 -5.74
CA GLY A 608 6.16 9.25 -7.16
C GLY A 608 5.53 10.30 -8.06
N CYS A 609 5.86 10.23 -9.34
CA CYS A 609 5.42 11.16 -10.38
C CYS A 609 4.21 10.61 -11.15
N GLU A 610 4.15 9.29 -11.37
CA GLU A 610 3.15 8.68 -12.25
C GLU A 610 1.72 8.87 -11.73
N SER A 611 1.48 8.64 -10.44
CA SER A 611 0.14 8.65 -9.83
C SER A 611 -0.01 9.77 -8.78
N PRO A 612 -0.08 11.05 -9.20
CA PRO A 612 0.00 12.22 -8.32
C PRO A 612 -1.14 12.32 -7.29
N ASN A 613 -2.32 11.74 -7.53
CA ASN A 613 -3.41 11.74 -6.54
C ASN A 613 -3.07 10.91 -5.28
N LEU A 614 -2.04 10.05 -5.34
CA LEU A 614 -1.52 9.32 -4.19
C LEU A 614 -0.54 10.14 -3.32
N ASN A 615 -0.08 11.30 -3.80
CA ASN A 615 0.99 12.10 -3.17
C ASN A 615 0.67 12.46 -1.71
N GLY A 616 1.50 11.96 -0.79
CA GLY A 616 1.37 12.22 0.64
C GLY A 616 0.44 11.25 1.40
N LEU A 617 -0.15 10.25 0.74
CA LEU A 617 -0.74 9.10 1.43
C LEU A 617 0.39 8.19 1.95
N TYR A 618 0.34 7.83 3.24
CA TYR A 618 1.16 6.74 3.77
C TYR A 618 0.47 5.41 3.49
N ILE A 619 0.93 4.69 2.48
CA ILE A 619 0.36 3.41 2.03
C ILE A 619 1.14 2.27 2.69
N PHE A 620 0.42 1.38 3.37
CA PHE A 620 0.96 0.31 4.20
C PHE A 620 0.12 -0.97 4.09
N GLY A 621 0.62 -2.07 4.64
CA GLY A 621 -0.04 -3.37 4.58
C GLY A 621 0.10 -4.20 5.85
N ASP A 622 -0.60 -5.33 5.86
CA ASP A 622 -0.58 -6.33 6.93
C ASP A 622 -0.29 -7.72 6.37
N PHE A 623 0.77 -8.35 6.85
CA PHE A 623 1.28 -9.64 6.36
C PHE A 623 0.28 -10.79 6.57
N MET A 624 -0.40 -10.84 7.72
CA MET A 624 -1.25 -11.99 8.10
C MET A 624 -2.65 -11.96 7.47
N SER A 625 -3.23 -10.77 7.28
CA SER A 625 -4.52 -10.60 6.60
C SER A 625 -4.36 -10.41 5.10
N GLY A 626 -3.24 -9.82 4.66
CA GLY A 626 -3.04 -9.36 3.29
C GLY A 626 -3.75 -8.05 2.97
N ARG A 627 -4.20 -7.28 3.97
CA ARG A 627 -4.87 -5.98 3.73
C ARG A 627 -3.88 -4.92 3.25
N LEU A 628 -4.36 -4.06 2.35
CA LEU A 628 -3.72 -2.80 1.98
C LEU A 628 -4.54 -1.63 2.53
N MET A 629 -3.87 -0.63 3.08
CA MET A 629 -4.47 0.51 3.78
C MET A 629 -3.66 1.78 3.53
N ALA A 630 -4.27 2.95 3.73
CA ALA A 630 -3.59 4.23 3.68
C ALA A 630 -3.90 5.10 4.91
N LEU A 631 -2.94 5.89 5.38
CA LEU A 631 -3.17 6.99 6.31
C LEU A 631 -3.01 8.33 5.58
N GLN A 632 -3.91 9.27 5.88
CA GLN A 632 -3.91 10.63 5.34
C GLN A 632 -3.87 11.66 6.48
N GLU A 633 -2.89 12.58 6.46
CA GLU A 633 -2.78 13.67 7.43
C GLU A 633 -3.83 14.76 7.12
N ASP A 634 -4.76 15.02 8.02
CA ASP A 634 -5.56 16.25 7.97
C ASP A 634 -4.63 17.45 8.18
N ARG A 635 -4.43 18.22 7.11
CA ARG A 635 -3.41 19.29 7.04
C ARG A 635 -3.53 20.33 8.16
N ARG A 636 -4.75 20.55 8.68
CA ARG A 636 -5.14 21.58 9.66
C ARG A 636 -5.06 21.09 11.11
N THR A 637 -5.57 19.88 11.38
CA THR A 637 -5.73 19.32 12.73
C THR A 637 -4.62 18.37 13.14
N LYS A 638 -3.74 17.96 12.20
CA LYS A 638 -2.64 17.00 12.39
C LYS A 638 -3.07 15.58 12.76
N LYS A 639 -4.37 15.28 12.72
CA LYS A 639 -4.88 13.94 12.93
C LYS A 639 -4.74 13.11 11.66
N TRP A 640 -4.43 11.83 11.83
CA TRP A 640 -4.36 10.87 10.73
C TRP A 640 -5.72 10.18 10.56
N LYS A 641 -6.22 10.14 9.33
CA LYS A 641 -7.42 9.40 8.94
C LYS A 641 -7.02 8.15 8.16
N LYS A 642 -7.43 6.99 8.63
CA LYS A 642 -7.28 5.72 7.90
C LYS A 642 -8.29 5.64 6.74
N ARG A 643 -7.81 5.18 5.58
CA ARG A 643 -8.60 4.75 4.42
C ARG A 643 -8.28 3.28 4.15
N ASP A 644 -9.28 2.51 3.73
CA ASP A 644 -9.05 1.18 3.14
C ASP A 644 -8.65 1.34 1.67
N ILE A 645 -7.78 0.45 1.19
CA ILE A 645 -7.49 0.30 -0.24
C ILE A 645 -8.21 -0.94 -0.73
N CYS A 646 -8.98 -0.79 -1.80
CA CYS A 646 -9.61 -1.87 -2.52
C CYS A 646 -8.96 -1.94 -3.91
N LEU A 647 -8.50 -3.12 -4.30
CA LEU A 647 -8.22 -3.31 -5.72
C LEU A 647 -9.54 -3.35 -6.47
N SER A 648 -9.60 -2.61 -7.57
CA SER A 648 -10.89 -2.29 -8.18
C SER A 648 -11.54 -3.48 -8.88
N ASN A 649 -12.80 -3.28 -9.25
CA ASN A 649 -13.52 -4.21 -10.11
C ASN A 649 -12.85 -4.32 -11.49
N THR A 650 -13.37 -5.22 -12.33
CA THR A 650 -12.81 -5.48 -13.66
C THR A 650 -12.91 -4.31 -14.64
N GLU A 651 -13.68 -3.26 -14.33
CA GLU A 651 -13.90 -2.11 -15.21
C GLU A 651 -12.79 -1.05 -15.03
N SER A 652 -12.58 -0.55 -13.81
CA SER A 652 -11.59 0.52 -13.55
C SER A 652 -10.15 0.09 -13.84
N CYS A 653 -9.86 -1.22 -13.74
CA CYS A 653 -8.56 -1.80 -14.05
C CYS A 653 -8.47 -2.44 -15.45
N ALA A 654 -9.42 -2.17 -16.37
CA ALA A 654 -9.48 -2.74 -17.73
C ALA A 654 -8.41 -2.18 -18.70
N PHE A 655 -7.13 -2.20 -18.30
CA PHE A 655 -6.01 -1.71 -19.11
C PHE A 655 -4.89 -2.76 -19.25
N PRO A 656 -4.18 -2.84 -20.39
CA PRO A 656 -3.12 -3.83 -20.59
C PRO A 656 -2.05 -3.82 -19.49
N GLY A 657 -1.77 -5.00 -18.94
CA GLY A 657 -0.77 -5.20 -17.87
C GLY A 657 -1.27 -4.94 -16.45
N LEU A 658 -2.48 -4.40 -16.25
CA LEU A 658 -3.05 -4.20 -14.92
C LEU A 658 -3.72 -5.46 -14.37
N ILE A 659 -3.58 -5.67 -13.06
CA ILE A 659 -4.15 -6.78 -12.30
C ILE A 659 -4.92 -6.24 -11.08
N SER A 660 -5.97 -6.96 -10.68
CA SER A 660 -6.79 -6.68 -9.49
C SER A 660 -6.62 -7.71 -8.36
N THR A 661 -5.64 -8.62 -8.48
CA THR A 661 -5.34 -9.66 -7.49
C THR A 661 -3.83 -9.75 -7.22
N TYR A 662 -3.46 -10.24 -6.04
CA TYR A 662 -2.07 -10.32 -5.58
C TYR A 662 -1.88 -11.47 -4.60
N SER A 663 -0.61 -11.81 -4.35
CA SER A 663 -0.25 -12.81 -3.35
C SER A 663 -0.53 -12.30 -1.93
N LYS A 664 -1.22 -13.11 -1.11
CA LYS A 664 -1.78 -12.68 0.18
C LYS A 664 -0.76 -12.11 1.18
N PHE A 665 0.37 -12.78 1.38
CA PHE A 665 1.27 -12.43 2.49
C PHE A 665 2.18 -11.28 2.09
N ILE A 666 1.86 -10.05 2.52
CA ILE A 666 2.62 -8.83 2.20
C ILE A 666 3.88 -8.78 3.07
N ILE A 667 5.03 -9.09 2.47
CA ILE A 667 6.32 -9.22 3.15
C ILE A 667 6.98 -7.86 3.36
N SER A 668 6.89 -6.95 2.40
CA SER A 668 7.67 -5.70 2.44
C SER A 668 7.12 -4.61 1.51
N PHE A 669 7.61 -3.38 1.68
CA PHE A 669 7.32 -2.21 0.83
C PHE A 669 8.63 -1.57 0.38
N ALA A 670 8.62 -0.96 -0.80
CA ALA A 670 9.80 -0.33 -1.38
C ALA A 670 9.42 0.77 -2.40
N GLU A 671 10.24 1.81 -2.49
CA GLU A 671 10.21 2.80 -3.57
C GLU A 671 11.31 2.56 -4.61
N ASP A 672 11.08 3.02 -5.85
CA ASP A 672 12.13 3.15 -6.86
C ASP A 672 12.84 4.52 -6.81
N GLU A 673 13.81 4.71 -7.71
CA GLU A 673 14.59 5.94 -7.77
C GLU A 673 13.74 7.18 -8.14
N ALA A 674 12.63 7.00 -8.85
CA ALA A 674 11.65 8.05 -9.16
C ALA A 674 10.66 8.32 -8.02
N GLY A 675 10.56 7.43 -7.03
CA GLY A 675 9.63 7.50 -5.89
C GLY A 675 8.33 6.72 -6.12
N GLU A 676 8.26 5.90 -7.15
CA GLU A 676 7.11 5.02 -7.40
C GLU A 676 7.05 3.89 -6.36
N LEU A 677 5.85 3.55 -5.90
CA LEU A 677 5.66 2.62 -4.79
C LEU A 677 5.38 1.19 -5.25
N TYR A 678 6.02 0.25 -4.56
CA TYR A 678 5.90 -1.19 -4.75
C TYR A 678 5.67 -1.89 -3.41
N PHE A 679 5.07 -3.08 -3.46
CA PHE A 679 5.09 -4.03 -2.35
C PHE A 679 5.53 -5.42 -2.82
N LEU A 680 6.14 -6.15 -1.90
CA LEU A 680 6.72 -7.47 -2.08
C LEU A 680 5.83 -8.44 -1.30
N ALA A 681 5.34 -9.51 -1.93
CA ALA A 681 4.42 -10.45 -1.29
C ALA A 681 4.59 -11.89 -1.78
N THR A 682 4.10 -12.87 -1.03
CA THR A 682 4.17 -14.30 -1.36
C THR A 682 2.85 -15.03 -1.17
N SER A 683 2.65 -16.10 -1.94
CA SER A 683 1.56 -17.05 -1.72
C SER A 683 1.90 -18.11 -0.65
N TYR A 684 3.17 -18.20 -0.24
CA TYR A 684 3.64 -19.13 0.79
C TYR A 684 4.87 -18.55 1.52
N PRO A 685 4.77 -18.14 2.80
CA PRO A 685 5.84 -17.43 3.51
C PRO A 685 6.82 -18.40 4.18
N SER A 686 7.68 -19.00 3.36
CA SER A 686 8.84 -19.78 3.76
C SER A 686 10.03 -19.33 2.92
N ALA A 687 11.19 -19.13 3.54
CA ALA A 687 12.39 -18.59 2.89
C ALA A 687 12.78 -19.38 1.62
N TYR A 688 12.51 -20.67 1.57
CA TYR A 688 12.95 -21.56 0.49
C TYR A 688 11.97 -21.66 -0.68
N ALA A 689 10.74 -21.16 -0.53
CA ALA A 689 9.68 -21.29 -1.53
C ALA A 689 9.72 -20.16 -2.57
N ALA A 690 9.95 -20.51 -3.84
CA ALA A 690 9.91 -19.61 -4.99
C ALA A 690 8.46 -19.23 -5.35
N ARG A 691 7.81 -18.47 -4.47
CA ARG A 691 6.37 -18.15 -4.46
C ARG A 691 6.04 -16.68 -4.24
N GLY A 692 7.08 -15.83 -4.22
CA GLY A 692 6.98 -14.38 -4.10
C GLY A 692 6.94 -13.65 -5.43
N SER A 693 6.22 -12.52 -5.43
CA SER A 693 6.11 -11.54 -6.51
C SER A 693 6.28 -10.12 -5.96
N ILE A 694 6.53 -9.17 -6.85
CA ILE A 694 6.60 -7.74 -6.56
C ILE A 694 5.55 -7.03 -7.43
N TYR A 695 4.79 -6.13 -6.82
CA TYR A 695 3.69 -5.41 -7.43
C TYR A 695 3.90 -3.91 -7.31
N LYS A 696 3.75 -3.17 -8.42
CA LYS A 696 3.70 -1.70 -8.44
C LYS A 696 2.27 -1.22 -8.21
N PHE A 697 2.09 -0.15 -7.43
CA PHE A 697 0.80 0.54 -7.34
C PHE A 697 0.52 1.38 -8.58
N VAL A 698 -0.74 1.38 -9.03
CA VAL A 698 -1.24 2.19 -10.14
C VAL A 698 -2.58 2.80 -9.75
N ASP A 699 -2.68 4.13 -9.83
CA ASP A 699 -3.95 4.85 -9.80
C ASP A 699 -4.69 4.64 -11.15
N PRO A 700 -5.92 4.09 -11.18
CA PRO A 700 -6.66 3.82 -12.42
C PRO A 700 -7.00 5.07 -13.23
N SER A 701 -7.05 6.27 -12.63
CA SER A 701 -7.25 7.53 -13.37
C SER A 701 -6.17 7.76 -14.44
N ARG A 702 -5.01 7.11 -14.29
CA ARG A 702 -3.92 7.09 -15.25
C ARG A 702 -3.91 5.78 -16.03
N ARG A 703 -3.95 5.87 -17.37
CA ARG A 703 -3.77 4.70 -18.25
C ARG A 703 -2.34 4.50 -18.76
N ALA A 704 -1.44 5.51 -18.76
CA ALA A 704 -0.02 5.29 -19.08
C ALA A 704 0.93 6.19 -18.26
N PRO A 705 2.25 5.92 -18.19
CA PRO A 705 3.22 6.82 -17.56
C PRO A 705 3.17 8.22 -18.20
N PRO A 706 3.05 9.32 -17.42
CA PRO A 706 2.98 10.66 -17.97
C PRO A 706 4.29 11.03 -18.66
N GLY A 707 4.24 11.77 -19.77
CA GLY A 707 5.44 12.14 -20.53
C GLY A 707 6.47 12.88 -19.65
N LYS A 708 5.98 13.76 -18.77
CA LYS A 708 6.77 14.50 -17.76
C LYS A 708 7.47 13.64 -16.70
N CYS A 709 7.06 12.38 -16.51
CA CYS A 709 7.67 11.44 -15.57
C CYS A 709 8.72 10.53 -16.21
N THR A 710 8.92 10.62 -17.53
CA THR A 710 9.86 9.79 -18.27
C THR A 710 11.31 10.17 -17.92
N TYR A 711 12.02 9.27 -17.25
CA TYR A 711 13.44 9.41 -16.96
C TYR A 711 14.31 8.69 -18.00
N LYS A 712 15.57 9.12 -18.15
CA LYS A 712 16.58 8.48 -19.01
C LYS A 712 17.66 7.84 -18.12
N PRO A 713 17.61 6.51 -17.86
CA PRO A 713 18.56 5.86 -16.98
C PRO A 713 20.02 6.02 -17.43
N VAL A 714 20.92 6.21 -16.47
CA VAL A 714 22.37 6.16 -16.69
C VAL A 714 22.74 4.75 -17.17
N PRO A 715 23.38 4.58 -18.34
CA PRO A 715 23.73 3.25 -18.86
C PRO A 715 24.68 2.50 -17.93
N VAL A 716 24.33 1.25 -17.63
CA VAL A 716 25.12 0.34 -16.79
C VAL A 716 25.76 -0.76 -17.64
N LYS A 717 27.06 -1.03 -17.46
CA LYS A 717 27.74 -2.13 -18.14
C LYS A 717 27.25 -3.46 -17.58
N ILE A 718 26.64 -4.28 -18.43
CA ILE A 718 26.07 -5.59 -18.09
C ILE A 718 26.97 -6.68 -18.68
N LYS A 719 27.38 -7.65 -17.85
CA LYS A 719 28.13 -8.85 -18.28
C LYS A 719 27.35 -10.15 -18.16
N SER A 720 26.35 -10.18 -17.27
CA SER A 720 25.45 -11.32 -17.11
C SER A 720 24.38 -11.29 -18.20
N LYS A 721 23.90 -12.47 -18.60
CA LYS A 721 22.70 -12.61 -19.43
C LYS A 721 21.50 -11.93 -18.75
N ARG A 722 20.68 -11.25 -19.55
CA ARG A 722 19.36 -10.72 -19.13
C ARG A 722 18.31 -11.82 -19.25
N ILE A 723 17.43 -11.91 -18.27
CA ILE A 723 16.23 -12.74 -18.27
C ILE A 723 15.04 -11.78 -18.36
N PRO A 724 14.37 -11.66 -19.53
CA PRO A 724 13.19 -10.81 -19.67
C PRO A 724 12.10 -11.22 -18.68
N PHE A 725 11.49 -10.23 -18.02
CA PHE A 725 10.34 -10.48 -17.17
C PHE A 725 9.15 -10.99 -18.00
N ARG A 726 8.36 -11.88 -17.39
CA ARG A 726 7.07 -12.35 -17.90
C ARG A 726 6.11 -12.41 -16.72
N PRO A 727 4.96 -11.71 -16.75
CA PRO A 727 3.97 -11.82 -15.69
C PRO A 727 3.38 -13.23 -15.64
N LEU A 728 3.05 -13.67 -14.43
CA LEU A 728 2.32 -14.92 -14.15
C LEU A 728 0.89 -14.64 -13.67
N ALA A 729 0.63 -13.45 -13.13
CA ALA A 729 -0.72 -12.96 -12.88
C ALA A 729 -1.47 -12.68 -14.19
N LYS A 730 -2.72 -13.16 -14.31
CA LYS A 730 -3.60 -12.80 -15.42
C LYS A 730 -3.96 -11.31 -15.35
N THR A 731 -3.99 -10.61 -16.47
CA THR A 731 -4.48 -9.23 -16.49
C THR A 731 -6.00 -9.19 -16.37
N VAL A 732 -6.53 -8.04 -15.92
CA VAL A 732 -7.99 -7.82 -15.86
C VAL A 732 -8.65 -7.98 -17.22
N LEU A 733 -7.96 -7.58 -18.30
CA LEU A 733 -8.44 -7.80 -19.67
C LEU A 733 -8.47 -9.28 -20.07
N ASP A 734 -7.61 -10.12 -19.52
CA ASP A 734 -7.63 -11.57 -19.80
C ASP A 734 -8.76 -12.26 -19.03
N LEU A 735 -9.00 -11.84 -17.78
CA LEU A 735 -10.15 -12.31 -16.99
C LEU A 735 -11.49 -11.92 -17.66
N LEU A 736 -11.59 -10.71 -18.21
CA LEU A 736 -12.78 -10.27 -18.97
C LEU A 736 -13.00 -11.08 -20.25
N LYS A 737 -11.94 -11.41 -21.00
CA LYS A 737 -12.04 -12.30 -22.19
C LYS A 737 -12.52 -13.69 -21.78
N GLU A 738 -11.93 -14.27 -20.74
CA GLU A 738 -12.32 -15.61 -20.26
C GLU A 738 -13.79 -15.65 -19.82
N GLN A 739 -14.27 -14.60 -19.14
CA GLN A 739 -15.69 -14.46 -18.77
C GLN A 739 -16.60 -14.31 -19.99
N ALA A 740 -16.22 -13.51 -20.99
CA ALA A 740 -16.97 -13.34 -22.23
C ALA A 740 -17.02 -14.64 -23.07
N GLU A 741 -15.91 -15.37 -23.17
CA GLU A 741 -15.88 -16.69 -23.80
C GLU A 741 -16.74 -17.72 -23.06
N GLU A 742 -16.70 -17.73 -21.72
CA GLU A 742 -17.53 -18.66 -20.93
C GLU A 742 -19.03 -18.33 -21.07
N ALA A 743 -19.39 -17.05 -21.11
CA ALA A 743 -20.76 -16.60 -21.38
C ALA A 743 -21.21 -16.99 -22.79
N ALA A 744 -20.38 -16.80 -23.81
CA ALA A 744 -20.65 -17.22 -25.18
C ALA A 744 -20.85 -18.74 -25.29
N ARG A 745 -19.99 -19.54 -24.66
CA ARG A 745 -20.12 -21.02 -24.62
C ARG A 745 -21.38 -21.49 -23.89
N LYS A 746 -21.82 -20.78 -22.84
CA LYS A 746 -23.10 -21.07 -22.16
C LYS A 746 -24.29 -20.74 -23.05
N SER A 747 -24.24 -19.62 -23.79
CA SER A 747 -25.27 -19.24 -24.77
C SER A 747 -25.35 -20.24 -25.95
N SER A 748 -24.22 -20.65 -26.52
CA SER A 748 -24.20 -21.65 -27.60
C SER A 748 -24.75 -22.99 -27.14
N ASN A 749 -24.38 -23.48 -25.94
CA ASN A 749 -24.87 -24.75 -25.43
C ASN A 749 -26.38 -24.73 -25.16
N ALA A 750 -26.92 -23.63 -24.62
CA ALA A 750 -28.36 -23.43 -24.48
C ALA A 750 -29.13 -23.45 -25.82
N THR A 751 -28.46 -23.12 -26.93
CA THR A 751 -29.01 -23.15 -28.30
C THR A 751 -28.93 -24.54 -28.95
N VAL A 752 -28.07 -25.44 -28.45
CA VAL A 752 -27.94 -26.83 -28.94
C VAL A 752 -28.97 -27.75 -28.30
N THR A 753 -29.39 -27.48 -27.05
CA THR A 753 -30.43 -28.25 -26.33
C THR A 753 -31.86 -28.05 -26.84
N SER A 754 -32.08 -27.24 -27.88
CA SER A 754 -33.39 -26.95 -28.46
C SER A 754 -33.56 -27.48 -29.90
N ARG A 755 -33.42 -28.80 -30.08
CA ARG A 755 -33.92 -29.51 -31.28
C ARG A 755 -35.10 -30.42 -30.91
N PRO A 756 -36.14 -30.56 -31.76
CA PRO A 756 -37.36 -31.28 -31.38
C PRO A 756 -37.21 -32.80 -31.50
N ASP A 757 -37.74 -33.55 -30.53
CA ASP A 757 -37.88 -35.00 -30.62
C ASP A 757 -38.81 -35.42 -31.76
N ARG A 758 -38.39 -36.41 -32.55
CA ARG A 758 -39.20 -36.99 -33.63
C ARG A 758 -39.87 -38.27 -33.14
N ALA A 759 -41.17 -38.20 -32.91
CA ALA A 759 -41.94 -39.26 -32.26
C ALA A 759 -42.01 -40.59 -33.05
N SER A 760 -42.06 -41.70 -32.32
CA SER A 760 -42.54 -43.01 -32.78
C SER A 760 -43.39 -43.67 -31.66
N SER A 761 -44.18 -44.69 -31.99
CA SER A 761 -45.54 -44.81 -31.43
C SER A 761 -45.90 -46.10 -30.67
N ARG A 762 -46.73 -45.92 -29.62
CA ARG A 762 -47.81 -46.82 -29.14
C ARG A 762 -47.49 -48.31 -28.87
N LYS A 763 -47.58 -48.71 -27.60
CA LYS A 763 -48.76 -49.42 -26.99
C LYS A 763 -48.57 -49.65 -25.48
N GLY A 764 -49.68 -49.76 -24.73
CA GLY A 764 -49.71 -50.18 -23.32
C GLY A 764 -49.89 -51.71 -23.18
N PRO A 765 -50.23 -52.26 -21.98
CA PRO A 765 -51.24 -51.70 -21.06
C PRO A 765 -50.81 -51.67 -19.56
N SER A 766 -51.79 -51.68 -18.65
CA SER A 766 -51.68 -51.35 -17.22
C SER A 766 -51.74 -52.55 -16.27
N LYS A 767 -51.28 -52.36 -15.01
CA LYS A 767 -52.05 -52.64 -13.77
C LYS A 767 -51.35 -52.17 -12.48
N LYS A 768 -52.15 -51.97 -11.44
CA LYS A 768 -51.85 -51.76 -10.00
C LYS A 768 -52.69 -52.81 -9.22
N PRO A 769 -52.50 -53.08 -7.91
CA PRO A 769 -51.36 -52.78 -7.01
C PRO A 769 -50.92 -54.01 -6.15
N ALA A 770 -50.13 -53.75 -5.09
CA ALA A 770 -50.01 -54.50 -3.82
C ALA A 770 -49.05 -55.72 -3.72
N SER A 771 -48.52 -55.88 -2.49
CA SER A 771 -47.56 -56.88 -1.99
C SER A 771 -48.30 -58.00 -1.21
N PRO A 772 -47.69 -59.11 -0.67
CA PRO A 772 -46.55 -59.05 0.28
C PRO A 772 -45.56 -60.26 0.40
N THR A 773 -44.53 -60.06 1.24
CA THR A 773 -43.78 -61.03 2.10
C THR A 773 -42.98 -62.23 1.54
N SER A 774 -41.64 -62.16 1.66
CA SER A 774 -40.73 -63.16 2.30
C SER A 774 -39.25 -62.71 2.14
N SER A 775 -38.31 -62.81 3.09
CA SER A 775 -38.36 -62.96 4.56
C SER A 775 -37.01 -62.53 5.23
N ARG A 776 -37.03 -62.43 6.59
CA ARG A 776 -35.96 -62.49 7.64
C ARG A 776 -34.46 -62.62 7.23
N LYS A 777 -33.44 -62.11 7.96
CA LYS A 777 -33.24 -61.20 9.14
C LYS A 777 -31.72 -60.75 9.20
N PRO A 778 -31.23 -59.94 10.17
CA PRO A 778 -30.08 -59.03 9.94
C PRO A 778 -28.76 -59.27 10.75
N PHE A 779 -27.73 -58.45 10.43
CA PHE A 779 -26.59 -57.89 11.22
C PHE A 779 -25.96 -58.67 12.40
N PRO A 780 -24.60 -58.64 12.52
CA PRO A 780 -24.04 -57.85 13.63
C PRO A 780 -22.66 -57.15 13.41
N ARG A 781 -22.37 -56.22 14.34
CA ARG A 781 -21.06 -55.83 14.95
C ARG A 781 -21.31 -55.77 16.49
N PRO A 782 -20.33 -55.57 17.42
CA PRO A 782 -18.86 -55.49 17.33
C PRO A 782 -18.14 -56.44 18.34
N GLY A 783 -16.84 -56.27 18.61
CA GLY A 783 -16.18 -56.78 19.84
C GLY A 783 -14.67 -57.05 19.72
N ALA A 784 -13.86 -56.65 20.72
CA ALA A 784 -12.39 -56.74 20.69
C ALA A 784 -11.78 -57.63 21.81
N LYS A 785 -10.52 -58.08 21.64
CA LYS A 785 -9.64 -58.55 22.74
C LYS A 785 -8.13 -58.48 22.38
N LYS A 786 -7.25 -58.73 23.37
CA LYS A 786 -5.83 -58.26 23.46
C LYS A 786 -4.78 -59.37 23.22
N ARG A 787 -3.60 -59.01 22.68
CA ARG A 787 -2.20 -59.21 23.21
C ARG A 787 -1.14 -58.90 22.12
N VAL A 788 -0.10 -58.06 22.34
CA VAL A 788 1.22 -58.31 23.00
C VAL A 788 2.13 -59.28 22.22
N TRP A 789 3.24 -58.81 21.61
CA TRP A 789 4.59 -58.82 22.23
C TRP A 789 5.67 -58.04 21.41
N SER A 790 6.96 -58.28 21.66
CA SER A 790 8.14 -57.44 21.35
C SER A 790 8.88 -57.77 20.03
N PRO A 791 9.73 -56.86 19.52
CA PRO A 791 10.69 -57.17 18.45
C PRO A 791 11.88 -58.01 18.94
N GLY A 792 12.44 -58.86 18.06
CA GLY A 792 13.61 -59.71 18.31
C GLY A 792 14.43 -59.98 17.02
N PRO A 793 15.68 -60.48 17.11
CA PRO A 793 16.73 -60.04 16.17
C PRO A 793 17.48 -61.17 15.40
N GLN A 794 18.62 -60.79 14.79
CA GLN A 794 19.65 -61.57 14.04
C GLN A 794 19.46 -61.55 12.50
N GLY A 795 20.52 -61.58 11.66
CA GLY A 795 21.98 -61.62 11.93
C GLY A 795 22.81 -60.89 10.84
N ARG A 796 24.00 -60.37 11.14
CA ARG A 796 25.35 -61.02 11.10
C ARG A 796 26.09 -60.99 9.73
N ARG A 797 26.97 -59.99 9.54
CA ARG A 797 28.36 -60.03 8.94
C ARG A 797 28.82 -58.56 8.68
N LYS A 798 30.04 -58.05 8.96
CA LYS A 798 31.45 -58.48 8.80
C LYS A 798 31.90 -58.63 7.31
N GLN A 799 33.03 -58.08 6.84
CA GLN A 799 34.01 -57.16 7.45
C GLN A 799 34.98 -56.54 6.40
N SER A 800 35.05 -55.20 6.28
CA SER A 800 36.26 -54.43 5.85
C SER A 800 36.87 -54.73 4.43
N PRO A 801 38.08 -54.27 4.03
CA PRO A 801 38.18 -53.27 2.94
C PRO A 801 39.16 -53.61 1.77
N LYS A 802 39.17 -52.80 0.70
CA LYS A 802 40.27 -52.74 -0.29
C LYS A 802 40.60 -51.31 -0.76
N THR A 803 41.90 -51.04 -0.90
CA THR A 803 42.53 -49.81 -1.41
C THR A 803 42.74 -49.85 -2.94
N PRO A 804 43.03 -48.72 -3.60
CA PRO A 804 43.17 -48.62 -5.06
C PRO A 804 44.61 -48.88 -5.57
N PRO A 805 44.78 -49.21 -6.86
CA PRO A 805 46.07 -49.18 -7.55
C PRO A 805 46.38 -47.81 -8.17
N GLY A 806 47.65 -47.56 -8.51
CA GLY A 806 48.10 -46.38 -9.27
C GLY A 806 49.52 -46.52 -9.82
N ARG A 807 49.89 -45.65 -10.77
CA ARG A 807 51.20 -45.38 -11.44
C ARG A 807 50.88 -44.44 -12.62
N GLY A 808 51.63 -43.39 -13.00
CA GLY A 808 52.83 -42.70 -12.51
C GLY A 808 52.95 -41.34 -13.25
N ALA A 809 54.10 -40.72 -13.54
CA ALA A 809 55.49 -40.96 -13.14
C ALA A 809 56.39 -39.71 -13.40
N GLN A 810 57.39 -39.49 -12.53
CA GLN A 810 58.79 -39.15 -12.86
C GLN A 810 59.16 -38.01 -13.86
N ARG A 811 59.74 -36.90 -13.34
CA ARG A 811 61.08 -36.39 -13.74
C ARG A 811 61.65 -35.34 -12.76
N GLN A 812 62.90 -34.92 -12.98
CA GLN A 812 63.80 -34.27 -12.01
C GLN A 812 64.10 -32.78 -12.32
N ARG A 813 64.46 -31.97 -11.31
CA ARG A 813 65.83 -31.43 -11.11
C ARG A 813 65.98 -30.68 -9.78
N ALA A 814 67.20 -30.26 -9.43
CA ALA A 814 67.62 -29.87 -8.08
C ALA A 814 67.99 -28.38 -7.92
N GLY A 815 68.06 -27.92 -6.66
CA GLY A 815 68.61 -26.62 -6.26
C GLY A 815 68.98 -26.60 -4.76
N ARG A 816 70.11 -25.98 -4.41
CA ARG A 816 70.58 -25.72 -3.02
C ARG A 816 69.93 -24.39 -2.51
N SER A 817 69.98 -23.96 -1.24
CA SER A 817 70.83 -24.31 -0.09
C SER A 817 70.17 -23.93 1.26
N LEU A 818 70.68 -24.50 2.36
CA LEU A 818 70.55 -24.08 3.78
C LEU A 818 71.97 -23.67 4.30
N PRO A 819 72.24 -23.28 5.57
CA PRO A 819 71.45 -23.29 6.83
C PRO A 819 70.99 -21.86 7.26
N LEU A 820 70.82 -21.37 8.52
CA LEU A 820 71.29 -21.64 9.90
C LEU A 820 70.29 -21.18 11.00
N MET A 821 70.57 -21.57 12.25
CA MET A 821 70.24 -21.00 13.58
C MET A 821 68.98 -20.11 13.75
N LEU A 822 67.95 -20.49 14.53
CA LEU A 822 67.84 -20.66 16.01
C LEU A 822 67.56 -19.34 16.80
N PRO A 823 66.92 -19.39 18.01
CA PRO A 823 65.81 -18.46 18.32
C PRO A 823 65.93 -17.69 19.65
N SER A 824 64.93 -16.84 19.93
CA SER A 824 64.68 -16.28 21.26
C SER A 824 63.20 -16.45 21.70
N ARG A 825 63.02 -16.79 22.98
CA ARG A 825 61.73 -16.91 23.70
C ARG A 825 61.61 -15.77 24.73
N TRP A 826 60.69 -15.92 25.70
CA TRP A 826 60.34 -15.03 26.83
C TRP A 826 59.34 -13.93 26.44
N TRP A 827 58.09 -13.90 26.93
CA TRP A 827 57.54 -13.88 28.31
C TRP A 827 57.75 -12.55 29.05
N VAL A 828 56.67 -11.80 29.28
CA VAL A 828 55.95 -11.66 30.57
C VAL A 828 54.67 -10.84 30.37
N ARG A 829 53.77 -10.82 31.36
CA ARG A 829 52.45 -10.16 31.39
C ARG A 829 52.53 -8.62 31.34
N GLY A 830 51.46 -8.03 30.81
CA GLY A 830 50.96 -6.68 31.09
C GLY A 830 49.44 -6.71 30.98
#